data_AF-A0A507ECR0-F1
#
_entry.id   AF-A0A507ECR0-F1
#
_cell.length_a   1.000
_cell.length_b   1.000
_cell.length_c   1.000
_cell.angle_alpha   90.00
_cell.angle_beta   90.00
_cell.angle_gamma   90.00
#
_symmetry.space_group_name_H-M   'P 1'
#
loop_
_entity.id
_entity.type
_entity.pdbx_description
1 polymer ?
#
loop_
_entity_poly.entity_id
_entity_poly.type
_entity_poly.pdbx_seq_one_letter_code
_entity_poly.pdbx_strand_id
1 'polypeptide(L)'
;MAAKKQTSVAPAAAAASTTKPVDTPVNEDVAAAAAPAKSSGKNKKRKPRNTDVSRYAGLVEAGGWPIKVQCSQNKGRHSVAAQDLAPGDIICNERAATLIVSSSAQNDFCHRCVTSLVKAEQLQQRVTCHTCAKTTYCSSVCQKADASRHKLECPIIPKLVEIATKHDINVDLLKLTLSLLVRRALEERREKLSDENKKIVDDEAAVYSEAPVAPWWAIQELTVHSQVFDKNWIKCVTAAAKDMSAILPEQLAATGEEIVHLSCRINTNAHSLTDEDEKASDTAFGLFPMGALFFKHSCAPNCHFTADKGILTYRVIKPVKAGEELLVSHIELFQPRNVRKQELMTTKQIKCDCVRCRAPLRKSADRFLDGILCDKCHTGVFLDESEFPEIYPKDGEKETEAPAKVADEIAKKDDEKDERTEEEKKAAEQEERLREELMKKHVRCDQCGNEKQLLDVELQRLQAQRDYQQIYQFVTAKQDPAIITYFRMYLDRYKKVLHPYNIHLVNAHLPLLNSYKTAKDYQACLPLIKHLIQVYERSNIVPPMRHEFVELYQELGLVLTAIVDANKKPVDPAAQNGANGAAPTGPTAATKQHRTKGSAILEKRYKKEAVEAYRKAYEVSKIVLGEQAPRTLELKTKARVN
;
A
#
# COMPACT_ATOMS: atom_id res chain seq x y z
N MET A 1 -9.82 13.08 17.31
CA MET A 1 -8.40 12.97 16.90
C MET A 1 -8.27 11.70 16.08
N ALA A 2 -8.30 11.86 14.75
CA ALA A 2 -8.55 10.80 13.79
C ALA A 2 -7.23 10.15 13.34
N ALA A 3 -7.12 8.82 13.48
CA ALA A 3 -6.00 8.03 12.99
C ALA A 3 -6.51 7.05 11.91
N LYS A 4 -6.36 7.43 10.64
CA LYS A 4 -6.38 6.47 9.52
C LYS A 4 -5.06 5.71 9.59
N LYS A 5 -5.09 4.37 9.65
CA LYS A 5 -3.90 3.53 9.51
C LYS A 5 -3.78 3.03 8.08
N GLN A 6 -2.55 3.18 7.57
CA GLN A 6 -1.89 2.49 6.45
C GLN A 6 -2.74 1.45 5.69
N THR A 7 -3.28 1.89 4.56
CA THR A 7 -3.20 1.15 3.31
C THR A 7 -1.85 1.51 2.66
N SER A 8 -0.82 0.70 2.83
CA SER A 8 0.46 0.86 2.12
C SER A 8 0.31 0.29 0.71
N VAL A 9 -0.49 1.01 -0.07
CA VAL A 9 -0.56 1.22 -1.53
C VAL A 9 -1.92 1.88 -1.74
N ALA A 10 -1.95 3.19 -1.54
CA ALA A 10 -2.95 3.98 -2.26
C ALA A 10 -2.63 3.79 -3.76
N PRO A 11 -3.62 3.46 -4.60
CA PRO A 11 -3.43 3.53 -6.03
C PRO A 11 -2.93 4.93 -6.35
N ALA A 12 -1.87 4.98 -7.14
CA ALA A 12 -1.48 6.13 -7.92
C ALA A 12 -2.69 7.02 -8.25
N ALA A 13 -2.59 8.30 -7.88
CA ALA A 13 -3.62 9.33 -8.01
C ALA A 13 -4.41 9.25 -9.33
N ALA A 14 -5.49 8.48 -9.32
CA ALA A 14 -6.65 8.70 -10.16
C ALA A 14 -7.59 9.62 -9.37
N ALA A 15 -7.87 10.79 -9.93
CA ALA A 15 -8.73 11.80 -9.36
C ALA A 15 -10.07 11.20 -8.90
N ALA A 16 -10.41 11.44 -7.63
CA ALA A 16 -11.76 11.25 -7.14
C ALA A 16 -12.62 12.42 -7.65
N SER A 17 -13.22 12.26 -8.83
CA SER A 17 -14.32 13.13 -9.25
C SER A 17 -15.60 12.65 -8.56
N THR A 18 -16.16 13.51 -7.71
CA THR A 18 -17.46 13.31 -7.08
C THR A 18 -18.55 13.60 -8.11
N THR A 19 -19.17 12.59 -8.69
CA THR A 19 -20.46 12.76 -9.40
C THR A 19 -21.48 11.73 -8.90
N LYS A 20 -22.67 12.23 -8.58
CA LYS A 20 -23.87 11.44 -8.27
C LYS A 20 -24.24 10.57 -9.48
N PRO A 21 -24.91 9.43 -9.29
CA PRO A 21 -25.40 8.63 -10.40
C PRO A 21 -26.47 9.45 -11.14
N VAL A 22 -26.23 9.69 -12.42
CA VAL A 22 -27.24 10.17 -13.36
C VAL A 22 -27.34 9.11 -14.45
N ASP A 23 -28.49 8.46 -14.51
CA ASP A 23 -28.87 7.51 -15.54
C ASP A 23 -28.79 8.17 -16.92
N THR A 24 -28.14 7.53 -17.89
CA THR A 24 -28.42 7.68 -19.32
C THR A 24 -27.73 6.56 -20.12
N PRO A 25 -28.33 6.13 -21.25
CA PRO A 25 -28.25 4.77 -21.76
C PRO A 25 -27.00 4.50 -22.59
N VAL A 26 -26.63 3.22 -22.64
CA VAL A 26 -25.58 2.67 -23.50
C VAL A 26 -26.09 2.68 -24.94
N ASN A 27 -25.43 3.41 -25.83
CA ASN A 27 -25.59 3.17 -27.27
C ASN A 27 -24.58 2.10 -27.68
N GLU A 28 -25.09 0.89 -27.92
CA GLU A 28 -24.45 -0.10 -28.78
C GLU A 28 -24.48 0.41 -30.22
N ASP A 29 -23.30 0.63 -30.82
CA ASP A 29 -23.01 0.36 -32.23
C ASP A 29 -21.59 0.86 -32.56
N VAL A 30 -20.68 -0.07 -32.80
CA VAL A 30 -19.87 -0.22 -34.04
C VAL A 30 -18.98 -1.44 -33.84
N ALA A 31 -19.50 -2.61 -34.22
CA ALA A 31 -18.71 -3.78 -34.57
C ALA A 31 -18.71 -3.93 -36.10
N ALA A 32 -17.63 -3.48 -36.76
CA ALA A 32 -17.24 -3.84 -38.13
C ALA A 32 -15.80 -3.32 -38.33
N ALA A 33 -14.82 -4.04 -38.87
CA ALA A 33 -14.76 -5.35 -39.50
C ALA A 33 -13.31 -5.85 -39.36
N ALA A 34 -13.14 -7.10 -38.94
CA ALA A 34 -11.88 -7.84 -39.11
C ALA A 34 -12.10 -8.87 -40.22
N ALA A 35 -11.69 -8.53 -41.45
CA ALA A 35 -11.59 -9.50 -42.54
C ALA A 35 -10.21 -10.19 -42.50
N PRO A 36 -10.11 -11.49 -42.86
CA PRO A 36 -8.90 -12.27 -42.67
C PRO A 36 -7.92 -12.05 -43.84
N ALA A 37 -6.78 -11.42 -43.58
CA ALA A 37 -5.69 -11.36 -44.53
C ALA A 37 -4.91 -12.68 -44.52
N LYS A 38 -5.10 -13.50 -45.55
CA LYS A 38 -4.18 -14.59 -45.92
C LYS A 38 -2.82 -13.97 -46.27
N SER A 39 -1.80 -14.23 -45.47
CA SER A 39 -0.41 -14.12 -45.94
C SER A 39 0.44 -15.24 -45.36
N SER A 40 0.94 -16.07 -46.27
CA SER A 40 2.01 -17.02 -46.08
C SER A 40 3.31 -16.26 -45.76
N GLY A 41 3.70 -16.23 -44.49
CA GLY A 41 4.92 -15.58 -44.04
C GLY A 41 5.53 -16.29 -42.85
N LYS A 42 6.69 -16.94 -43.06
CA LYS A 42 7.48 -17.66 -42.07
C LYS A 42 7.53 -16.94 -40.71
N ASN A 43 7.21 -17.67 -39.65
CA ASN A 43 7.35 -17.27 -38.24
C ASN A 43 8.75 -16.69 -37.94
N LYS A 44 8.94 -15.37 -38.10
CA LYS A 44 10.10 -14.67 -37.53
C LYS A 44 9.79 -14.41 -36.07
N LYS A 45 10.35 -15.23 -35.17
CA LYS A 45 10.50 -14.91 -33.74
C LYS A 45 10.97 -13.45 -33.64
N ARG A 46 10.17 -12.55 -33.07
CA ARG A 46 10.59 -11.16 -32.80
C ARG A 46 11.85 -11.25 -31.95
N LYS A 47 13.00 -10.80 -32.48
CA LYS A 47 14.24 -10.70 -31.71
C LYS A 47 13.98 -9.80 -30.49
N PRO A 48 14.48 -10.14 -29.30
CA PRO A 48 14.30 -9.32 -28.12
C PRO A 48 14.84 -7.92 -28.40
N ARG A 49 14.11 -6.87 -27.96
CA ARG A 49 14.72 -5.55 -27.81
C ARG A 49 15.85 -5.73 -26.80
N ASN A 50 17.08 -5.78 -27.29
CA ASN A 50 18.27 -5.89 -26.45
C ASN A 50 18.39 -4.55 -25.71
N THR A 51 17.70 -4.42 -24.59
CA THR A 51 17.87 -3.28 -23.70
C THR A 51 19.29 -3.37 -23.20
N ASP A 52 20.14 -2.42 -23.59
CA ASP A 52 21.51 -2.36 -23.14
C ASP A 52 21.53 -2.12 -21.62
N VAL A 53 21.84 -3.19 -20.87
CA VAL A 53 21.94 -3.13 -19.41
C VAL A 53 23.31 -2.67 -18.93
N SER A 54 24.30 -2.50 -19.84
CA SER A 54 25.67 -2.14 -19.48
C SER A 54 25.74 -0.76 -18.82
N ARG A 55 24.88 0.18 -19.23
CA ARG A 55 24.76 1.52 -18.62
C ARG A 55 24.40 1.50 -17.12
N TYR A 56 23.74 0.44 -16.64
CA TYR A 56 23.42 0.32 -15.21
C TYR A 56 24.61 -0.16 -14.38
N ALA A 57 25.64 -0.75 -15.00
CA ALA A 57 26.80 -1.26 -14.26
C ALA A 57 27.51 -0.14 -13.48
N GLY A 58 27.74 1.02 -14.12
CA GLY A 58 28.33 2.17 -13.45
C GLY A 58 27.47 2.73 -12.32
N LEU A 59 26.14 2.63 -12.42
CA LEU A 59 25.21 3.05 -11.37
C LEU A 59 25.23 2.09 -10.17
N VAL A 60 25.28 0.78 -10.45
CA VAL A 60 25.41 -0.28 -9.43
C VAL A 60 26.74 -0.17 -8.69
N GLU A 61 27.82 0.09 -9.42
CA GLU A 61 29.17 0.28 -8.87
C GLU A 61 29.25 1.54 -8.02
N ALA A 62 28.74 2.68 -8.52
CA ALA A 62 28.70 3.93 -7.78
C ALA A 62 27.86 3.84 -6.48
N GLY A 63 26.80 3.03 -6.48
CA GLY A 63 26.01 2.74 -5.29
C GLY A 63 26.60 1.69 -4.35
N GLY A 64 27.66 0.99 -4.76
CA GLY A 64 28.25 -0.10 -3.97
C GLY A 64 27.28 -1.28 -3.77
N TRP A 65 26.36 -1.51 -4.70
CA TRP A 65 25.29 -2.49 -4.51
C TRP A 65 25.71 -3.90 -4.92
N PRO A 66 25.48 -4.94 -4.09
CA PRO A 66 25.88 -6.32 -4.38
C PRO A 66 24.88 -7.02 -5.34
N ILE A 67 24.55 -6.37 -6.46
CA ILE A 67 23.56 -6.82 -7.44
C ILE A 67 24.12 -6.86 -8.86
N LYS A 68 23.46 -7.59 -9.75
CA LYS A 68 23.68 -7.53 -11.20
C LYS A 68 22.35 -7.27 -11.89
N VAL A 69 22.30 -6.23 -12.73
CA VAL A 69 21.13 -5.93 -13.56
C VAL A 69 21.18 -6.79 -14.81
N GLN A 70 20.09 -7.51 -15.07
CA GLN A 70 19.91 -8.38 -16.23
C GLN A 70 18.63 -8.00 -16.98
N CYS A 71 18.48 -8.47 -18.22
CA CYS A 71 17.26 -8.32 -18.99
C CYS A 71 16.80 -9.68 -19.50
N SER A 72 15.55 -10.05 -19.23
CA SER A 72 14.94 -11.28 -19.75
C SER A 72 13.68 -10.98 -20.56
N GLN A 73 13.30 -11.91 -21.44
CA GLN A 73 12.14 -11.72 -22.33
C GLN A 73 10.82 -11.52 -21.55
N ASN A 74 10.64 -12.25 -20.45
CA ASN A 74 9.38 -12.25 -19.69
C ASN A 74 9.31 -11.17 -18.61
N LYS A 75 10.46 -10.72 -18.10
CA LYS A 75 10.53 -9.78 -16.96
C LYS A 75 11.06 -8.40 -17.34
N GLY A 76 11.63 -8.26 -18.54
CA GLY A 76 12.44 -7.10 -18.91
C GLY A 76 13.66 -6.99 -18.00
N ARG A 77 14.04 -5.75 -17.68
CA ARG A 77 15.12 -5.44 -16.73
C ARG A 77 14.77 -5.93 -15.34
N HIS A 78 15.67 -6.64 -14.66
CA HIS A 78 15.50 -7.15 -13.31
C HIS A 78 16.88 -7.38 -12.67
N SER A 79 16.96 -7.40 -11.34
CA SER A 79 18.23 -7.61 -10.63
C SER A 79 18.32 -8.99 -10.00
N VAL A 80 19.54 -9.54 -10.02
CA VAL A 80 19.92 -10.76 -9.30
C VAL A 80 21.04 -10.46 -8.30
N ALA A 81 21.21 -11.30 -7.29
CA ALA A 81 22.29 -11.16 -6.33
C ALA A 81 23.65 -11.40 -6.99
N ALA A 82 24.63 -10.51 -6.75
CA ALA A 82 25.99 -10.68 -7.28
C ALA A 82 26.80 -11.73 -6.50
N GLN A 83 26.43 -11.95 -5.24
CA GLN A 83 27.05 -12.83 -4.26
C GLN A 83 25.97 -13.41 -3.34
N ASP A 84 26.35 -14.28 -2.39
CA ASP A 84 25.45 -14.71 -1.33
C ASP A 84 25.14 -13.54 -0.39
N LEU A 85 23.86 -13.36 -0.04
CA LEU A 85 23.37 -12.26 0.80
C LEU A 85 22.63 -12.79 2.02
N ALA A 86 22.91 -12.17 3.17
CA ALA A 86 22.26 -12.44 4.44
C ALA A 86 21.07 -11.49 4.67
N PRO A 87 20.08 -11.88 5.51
CA PRO A 87 19.06 -10.94 5.97
C PRO A 87 19.69 -9.68 6.58
N GLY A 88 19.20 -8.51 6.16
CA GLY A 88 19.69 -7.19 6.58
C GLY A 88 20.60 -6.50 5.56
N ASP A 89 21.23 -7.26 4.66
CA ASP A 89 22.12 -6.72 3.61
C ASP A 89 21.38 -5.71 2.73
N ILE A 90 22.02 -4.56 2.48
CA ILE A 90 21.50 -3.51 1.60
C ILE A 90 21.82 -3.88 0.17
N ILE A 91 20.79 -3.96 -0.67
CA ILE A 91 20.92 -4.29 -2.11
C ILE A 91 20.75 -3.06 -3.01
N CYS A 92 20.17 -1.99 -2.47
CA CYS A 92 20.03 -0.70 -3.12
C CYS A 92 19.59 0.33 -2.08
N ASN A 93 20.15 1.53 -2.14
CA ASN A 93 19.65 2.71 -1.48
C ASN A 93 19.56 3.82 -2.53
N GLU A 94 18.39 4.41 -2.68
CA GLU A 94 18.11 5.38 -3.73
C GLU A 94 17.50 6.63 -3.13
N ARG A 95 18.13 7.77 -3.39
CA ARG A 95 17.53 9.07 -3.14
C ARG A 95 16.55 9.41 -4.25
N ALA A 96 15.41 10.00 -3.89
CA ALA A 96 14.39 10.39 -4.83
C ALA A 96 14.97 11.29 -5.93
N ALA A 97 14.72 10.94 -7.21
CA ALA A 97 15.10 11.74 -8.36
C ALA A 97 14.40 13.11 -8.36
N THR A 98 13.18 13.14 -7.84
CA THR A 98 12.46 14.34 -7.44
C THR A 98 11.61 14.03 -6.22
N LEU A 99 11.31 15.04 -5.42
CA LEU A 99 10.46 14.93 -4.24
C LEU A 99 9.68 16.22 -4.04
N ILE A 100 8.39 16.11 -3.76
CA ILE A 100 7.54 17.22 -3.32
C ILE A 100 6.87 16.88 -1.99
N VAL A 101 6.56 17.91 -1.20
CA VAL A 101 5.64 17.78 -0.06
C VAL A 101 4.22 17.82 -0.60
N SER A 102 3.36 16.92 -0.12
CA SER A 102 1.95 16.86 -0.48
C SER A 102 1.26 18.19 -0.21
N SER A 103 0.32 18.59 -1.06
CA SER A 103 -0.43 19.84 -0.87
C SER A 103 -1.19 19.89 0.45
N SER A 104 -1.64 18.73 0.98
CA SER A 104 -2.27 18.65 2.30
C SER A 104 -1.29 18.82 3.46
N ALA A 105 0.01 18.63 3.22
CA ALA A 105 1.08 18.60 4.23
C ALA A 105 2.04 19.80 4.12
N GLN A 106 1.84 20.71 3.16
CA GLN A 106 2.77 21.81 2.82
C GLN A 106 3.08 22.77 3.99
N ASN A 107 2.19 22.89 4.98
CA ASN A 107 2.39 23.74 6.16
C ASN A 107 3.07 23.02 7.32
N ASP A 108 3.13 21.69 7.27
CA ASP A 108 3.61 20.85 8.36
C ASP A 108 5.04 20.38 8.12
N PHE A 109 5.54 20.40 6.87
CA PHE A 109 6.82 19.81 6.50
C PHE A 109 7.71 20.74 5.67
N CYS A 110 9.02 20.61 5.90
CA CYS A 110 10.03 21.33 5.15
C CYS A 110 10.08 20.84 3.69
N HIS A 111 9.98 21.75 2.72
CA HIS A 111 10.00 21.42 1.29
C HIS A 111 11.36 20.92 0.77
N ARG A 112 12.41 21.01 1.59
CA ARG A 112 13.75 20.52 1.26
C ARG A 112 14.07 19.18 1.92
N CYS A 113 13.99 19.11 3.24
CA CYS A 113 14.40 17.93 4.01
C CYS A 113 13.24 17.05 4.48
N VAL A 114 12.00 17.44 4.19
CA VAL A 114 10.76 16.70 4.54
C VAL A 114 10.59 16.49 6.05
N THR A 115 11.38 17.15 6.88
CA THR A 115 11.24 17.09 8.34
C THR A 115 10.06 17.94 8.79
N SER A 116 9.34 17.46 9.81
CA SER A 116 8.29 18.20 10.51
C SER A 116 8.76 19.61 10.92
N LEU A 117 7.92 20.61 10.65
CA LEU A 117 8.16 22.01 10.95
C LEU A 117 7.83 22.37 12.40
N VAL A 118 7.25 21.46 13.19
CA VAL A 118 6.86 21.70 14.59
C VAL A 118 8.04 22.23 15.41
N LYS A 119 9.20 21.59 15.30
CA LYS A 119 10.42 22.02 16.01
C LYS A 119 10.91 23.38 15.50
N ALA A 120 10.86 23.61 14.19
CA ALA A 120 11.30 24.87 13.60
C ALA A 120 10.38 26.04 14.00
N GLU A 121 9.09 25.78 14.15
CA GLU A 121 8.10 26.75 14.65
C GLU A 121 8.36 27.09 16.12
N GLN A 122 8.57 26.08 16.98
CA GLN A 122 8.92 26.28 18.39
C GLN A 122 10.21 27.10 18.57
N LEU A 123 11.20 26.89 17.69
CA LEU A 123 12.49 27.59 17.72
C LEU A 123 12.49 28.91 16.93
N GLN A 124 11.36 29.32 16.33
CA GLN A 124 11.26 30.51 15.47
C GLN A 124 12.26 30.52 14.30
N GLN A 125 12.61 29.33 13.79
CA GLN A 125 13.55 29.13 12.67
C GLN A 125 12.86 28.90 11.32
N ARG A 126 11.53 28.72 11.32
CA ARG A 126 10.73 28.48 10.13
C ARG A 126 10.87 29.64 9.14
N VAL A 127 11.15 29.33 7.87
CA VAL A 127 11.27 30.33 6.80
C VAL A 127 10.30 30.00 5.67
N THR A 128 9.42 30.94 5.33
CA THR A 128 8.51 30.83 4.17
C THR A 128 8.98 31.76 3.06
N CYS A 129 8.91 31.29 1.80
CA CYS A 129 9.23 32.15 0.67
C CYS A 129 8.19 33.27 0.52
N HIS A 130 8.65 34.53 0.57
CA HIS A 130 7.78 35.71 0.45
C HIS A 130 7.24 35.92 -0.98
N THR A 131 7.92 35.40 -2.00
CA THR A 131 7.54 35.60 -3.41
C THR A 131 6.35 34.72 -3.81
N CYS A 132 6.41 33.41 -3.54
CA CYS A 132 5.31 32.51 -3.89
C CYS A 132 4.34 32.25 -2.72
N ALA A 133 4.79 32.42 -1.47
CA ALA A 133 4.06 32.05 -0.25
C ALA A 133 3.62 30.56 -0.19
N LYS A 134 4.15 29.69 -1.07
CA LYS A 134 3.78 28.26 -1.14
C LYS A 134 4.85 27.31 -0.62
N THR A 135 6.08 27.77 -0.44
CA THR A 135 7.22 26.91 -0.08
C THR A 135 7.78 27.33 1.28
N THR A 136 7.88 26.35 2.18
CA THR A 136 8.29 26.55 3.58
C THR A 136 9.47 25.64 3.95
N TYR A 137 10.42 26.16 4.72
CA TYR A 137 11.64 25.48 5.15
C TYR A 137 11.77 25.49 6.67
N CYS A 138 12.46 24.48 7.23
CA CYS A 138 12.76 24.40 8.66
C CYS A 138 13.81 25.42 9.12
N SER A 139 14.62 25.95 8.20
CA SER A 139 15.67 26.94 8.50
C SER A 139 16.15 27.63 7.22
N SER A 140 16.91 28.72 7.39
CA SER A 140 17.60 29.40 6.29
C SER A 140 18.64 28.50 5.60
N VAL A 141 19.17 27.48 6.29
CA VAL A 141 20.07 26.49 5.70
C VAL A 141 19.34 25.68 4.63
N CYS A 142 18.15 25.16 4.95
CA CYS A 142 17.33 24.43 3.97
C CYS A 142 16.85 25.33 2.82
N GLN A 143 16.52 26.60 3.10
CA GLN A 143 16.15 27.55 2.06
C GLN A 143 17.29 27.79 1.07
N LYS A 144 18.51 28.01 1.56
CA LYS A 144 19.71 28.20 0.72
C LYS A 144 20.03 26.95 -0.08
N ALA A 145 19.97 25.79 0.56
CA ALA A 145 20.19 24.49 -0.09
C ALA A 145 19.21 24.21 -1.24
N ASP A 146 18.01 24.78 -1.17
CA ASP A 146 16.97 24.62 -2.19
C ASP A 146 16.89 25.73 -3.22
N ALA A 147 17.71 26.78 -3.09
CA ALA A 147 17.58 28.00 -3.87
C ALA A 147 17.68 27.76 -5.39
N SER A 148 18.55 26.85 -5.84
CA SER A 148 18.73 26.54 -7.27
C SER A 148 17.49 25.94 -7.91
N ARG A 149 16.81 25.02 -7.20
CA ARG A 149 15.54 24.40 -7.62
C ARG A 149 14.40 25.40 -7.46
N HIS A 150 14.25 25.97 -6.27
CA HIS A 150 13.13 26.84 -5.95
C HIS A 150 13.09 28.09 -6.84
N LYS A 151 14.24 28.68 -7.21
CA LYS A 151 14.28 29.84 -8.12
C LYS A 151 13.57 29.57 -9.45
N LEU A 152 13.64 28.34 -9.96
CA LEU A 152 13.01 27.93 -11.20
C LEU A 152 11.53 27.59 -11.00
N GLU A 153 11.17 26.98 -9.87
CA GLU A 153 9.78 26.58 -9.57
C GLU A 153 8.91 27.74 -9.07
N CYS A 154 9.48 28.68 -8.31
CA CYS A 154 8.80 29.75 -7.57
C CYS A 154 7.76 30.54 -8.39
N PRO A 155 8.07 31.05 -9.60
CA PRO A 155 7.09 31.81 -10.38
C PRO A 155 5.97 30.96 -11.01
N ILE A 156 6.12 29.63 -11.03
CA ILE A 156 5.22 28.70 -11.73
C ILE A 156 4.26 28.02 -10.73
N ILE A 157 4.72 27.70 -9.52
CA ILE A 157 3.94 26.97 -8.50
C ILE A 157 2.52 27.56 -8.29
N PRO A 158 2.32 28.89 -8.11
CA PRO A 158 0.98 29.44 -7.92
C PRO A 158 0.05 29.16 -9.12
N LYS A 159 0.57 29.28 -10.34
CA LYS A 159 -0.17 29.04 -11.58
C LYS A 159 -0.57 27.57 -11.75
N LEU A 160 0.22 26.63 -11.24
CA LEU A 160 -0.14 25.20 -11.26
C LEU A 160 -1.38 24.91 -10.42
N VAL A 161 -1.62 25.65 -9.34
CA VAL A 161 -2.84 25.49 -8.52
C VAL A 161 -4.09 25.89 -9.31
N GLU A 162 -3.97 26.97 -10.10
CA GLU A 162 -5.05 27.45 -10.97
C GLU A 162 -5.32 26.44 -12.11
N ILE A 163 -4.27 25.95 -12.77
CA ILE A 163 -4.38 24.93 -13.83
C ILE A 163 -4.99 23.63 -13.27
N ALA A 164 -4.54 23.19 -12.09
CA ALA A 164 -5.04 21.99 -11.45
C ALA A 164 -6.54 22.07 -11.17
N THR A 165 -6.98 23.20 -10.59
CA THR A 165 -8.39 23.47 -10.31
C THR A 165 -9.22 23.54 -11.59
N LYS A 166 -8.70 24.20 -12.64
CA LYS A 166 -9.40 24.36 -13.93
C LYS A 166 -9.71 23.03 -14.62
N HIS A 167 -8.80 22.06 -14.54
CA HIS A 167 -8.90 20.79 -15.28
C HIS A 167 -9.24 19.58 -14.40
N ASP A 168 -9.61 19.81 -13.14
CA ASP A 168 -9.92 18.76 -12.15
C ASP A 168 -8.82 17.69 -12.05
N ILE A 169 -7.58 18.14 -11.88
CA ILE A 169 -6.42 17.25 -11.78
C ILE A 169 -5.68 17.47 -10.45
N ASN A 170 -5.07 16.40 -9.94
CA ASN A 170 -4.25 16.50 -8.74
C ASN A 170 -3.07 17.46 -8.96
N VAL A 171 -3.04 18.56 -8.20
CA VAL A 171 -1.97 19.57 -8.24
C VAL A 171 -0.58 18.99 -7.91
N ASP A 172 -0.51 17.95 -7.08
CA ASP A 172 0.75 17.30 -6.71
C ASP A 172 1.38 16.57 -7.90
N LEU A 173 0.58 16.07 -8.84
CA LEU A 173 1.07 15.53 -10.11
C LEU A 173 1.76 16.61 -10.95
N LEU A 174 1.15 17.80 -11.06
CA LEU A 174 1.74 18.92 -11.81
C LEU A 174 3.00 19.45 -11.13
N LYS A 175 3.02 19.52 -9.79
CA LYS A 175 4.20 19.92 -9.01
C LYS A 175 5.37 18.93 -9.20
N LEU A 176 5.11 17.61 -9.18
CA LEU A 176 6.12 16.59 -9.47
C LEU A 176 6.64 16.73 -10.91
N THR A 177 5.75 16.93 -11.89
CA THR A 177 6.15 17.11 -13.29
C THR A 177 7.03 18.35 -13.47
N LEU A 178 6.67 19.48 -12.86
CA LEU A 178 7.51 20.68 -12.86
C LEU A 178 8.86 20.41 -12.23
N SER A 179 8.89 19.72 -11.09
CA SER A 179 10.12 19.43 -10.37
C SER A 179 11.05 18.49 -11.16
N LEU A 180 10.50 17.56 -11.96
CA LEU A 180 11.28 16.77 -12.92
C LEU A 180 11.88 17.62 -14.05
N LEU A 181 11.13 18.55 -14.62
CA LEU A 181 11.64 19.45 -15.66
C LEU A 181 12.75 20.36 -15.12
N VAL A 182 12.58 20.85 -13.89
CA VAL A 182 13.61 21.61 -13.18
C VAL A 182 14.84 20.76 -12.93
N ARG A 183 14.66 19.50 -12.50
CA ARG A 183 15.77 18.55 -12.34
C ARG A 183 16.52 18.33 -13.64
N ARG A 184 15.82 18.10 -14.77
CA ARG A 184 16.43 17.97 -16.11
C ARG A 184 17.30 19.18 -16.43
N ALA A 185 16.76 20.39 -16.27
CA ALA A 185 17.49 21.62 -16.56
C ALA A 185 18.71 21.83 -15.65
N LEU A 186 18.63 21.44 -14.38
CA LEU A 186 19.77 21.51 -13.45
C LEU A 186 20.85 20.47 -13.79
N GLU A 187 20.46 19.27 -14.21
CA GLU A 187 21.38 18.21 -14.63
C GLU A 187 22.14 18.61 -15.90
N GLU A 188 21.44 19.12 -16.92
CA GLU A 188 22.06 19.65 -18.15
C GLU A 188 23.01 20.82 -17.88
N ARG A 189 22.69 21.69 -16.91
CA ARG A 189 23.60 22.77 -16.48
C ARG A 189 24.84 22.22 -15.79
N ARG A 190 24.69 21.20 -14.95
CA ARG A 190 25.80 20.53 -14.26
C ARG A 190 26.74 19.84 -15.25
N GLU A 191 26.20 19.20 -16.30
CA GLU A 191 27.02 18.52 -17.30
C GLU A 191 27.96 19.47 -18.06
N LYS A 192 27.57 20.74 -18.23
CA LYS A 192 28.36 21.80 -18.87
C LYS A 192 29.47 22.37 -17.98
N LEU A 193 29.51 22.04 -16.69
CA LEU A 193 30.57 22.48 -15.78
C LEU A 193 31.87 21.70 -16.04
N SER A 194 33.01 22.31 -15.69
CA SER A 194 34.28 21.60 -15.57
C SER A 194 34.21 20.53 -14.49
N ASP A 195 35.06 19.50 -14.56
CA ASP A 195 35.04 18.39 -13.60
C ASP A 195 35.34 18.84 -12.16
N GLU A 196 36.19 19.86 -11.99
CA GLU A 196 36.43 20.50 -10.69
C GLU A 196 35.15 21.13 -10.11
N ASN A 197 34.38 21.83 -10.94
CA ASN A 197 33.13 22.47 -10.52
C ASN A 197 32.00 21.45 -10.29
N LYS A 198 31.97 20.35 -11.05
CA LYS A 198 31.05 19.23 -10.78
C LYS A 198 31.31 18.66 -9.40
N LYS A 199 32.57 18.44 -9.06
CA LYS A 199 32.97 17.92 -7.75
C LYS A 199 32.51 18.81 -6.59
N ILE A 200 32.65 20.14 -6.72
CA ILE A 200 32.17 21.08 -5.69
C ILE A 200 30.64 20.94 -5.48
N VAL A 201 29.87 20.92 -6.58
CA VAL A 201 28.40 20.79 -6.51
C VAL A 201 27.99 19.43 -5.93
N ASP A 202 28.72 18.36 -6.29
CA ASP A 202 28.46 17.02 -5.80
C ASP A 202 28.79 16.89 -4.31
N ASP A 203 29.93 17.45 -3.87
CA ASP A 203 30.33 17.49 -2.46
C ASP A 203 29.30 18.27 -1.63
N GLU A 204 28.82 19.42 -2.10
CA GLU A 204 27.73 20.17 -1.45
C GLU A 204 26.41 19.36 -1.37
N ALA A 205 26.10 18.58 -2.40
CA ALA A 205 24.91 17.73 -2.40
C ALA A 205 25.06 16.52 -1.45
N ALA A 206 26.27 15.97 -1.33
CA ALA A 206 26.62 14.82 -0.50
C ALA A 206 26.53 15.13 0.99
N VAL A 207 26.75 16.39 1.42
CA VAL A 207 26.52 16.85 2.81
C VAL A 207 25.12 16.47 3.32
N TYR A 208 24.13 16.35 2.42
CA TYR A 208 22.76 16.02 2.79
C TYR A 208 22.43 14.52 2.73
N SER A 209 23.11 13.73 1.88
CA SER A 209 22.89 12.29 1.74
C SER A 209 23.93 11.66 0.80
N GLU A 210 24.45 10.49 1.20
CA GLU A 210 25.34 9.66 0.38
C GLU A 210 24.59 8.74 -0.59
N ALA A 211 23.25 8.66 -0.53
CA ALA A 211 22.47 7.78 -1.39
C ALA A 211 22.46 8.30 -2.85
N PRO A 212 22.77 7.44 -3.85
CA PRO A 212 22.75 7.83 -5.25
C PRO A 212 21.38 8.35 -5.70
N VAL A 213 21.41 9.33 -6.61
CA VAL A 213 20.23 9.87 -7.29
C VAL A 213 20.18 9.31 -8.70
N ALA A 214 19.01 8.86 -9.15
CA ALA A 214 18.86 8.36 -10.51
C ALA A 214 19.15 9.47 -11.54
N PRO A 215 19.94 9.20 -12.59
CA PRO A 215 20.16 10.14 -13.67
C PRO A 215 18.91 10.31 -14.54
N TRP A 216 18.82 11.40 -15.30
CA TRP A 216 17.64 11.73 -16.11
C TRP A 216 17.24 10.62 -17.09
N TRP A 217 18.22 9.97 -17.72
CA TRP A 217 17.95 8.87 -18.66
C TRP A 217 17.23 7.69 -17.99
N ALA A 218 17.46 7.43 -16.70
CA ALA A 218 16.78 6.36 -15.97
C ALA A 218 15.28 6.67 -15.78
N ILE A 219 14.94 7.95 -15.58
CA ILE A 219 13.54 8.41 -15.54
C ILE A 219 12.85 8.14 -16.88
N GLN A 220 13.54 8.38 -18.00
CA GLN A 220 13.04 8.12 -19.35
C GLN A 220 12.90 6.63 -19.69
N GLU A 221 13.56 5.76 -18.93
CA GLU A 221 13.47 4.31 -19.10
C GLU A 221 12.41 3.66 -18.21
N LEU A 222 11.83 4.40 -17.25
CA LEU A 222 10.70 3.92 -16.44
C LEU A 222 9.59 3.36 -17.33
N THR A 223 8.97 2.29 -16.83
CA THR A 223 7.91 1.62 -17.58
C THR A 223 6.63 2.45 -17.51
N VAL A 224 5.99 2.64 -18.67
CA VAL A 224 4.71 3.34 -18.81
C VAL A 224 3.80 2.51 -19.69
N HIS A 225 2.56 2.35 -19.26
CA HIS A 225 1.51 1.68 -20.02
C HIS A 225 0.36 2.66 -20.26
N SER A 226 0.61 3.69 -21.08
CA SER A 226 -0.30 4.82 -21.27
C SER A 226 -1.71 4.42 -21.76
N GLN A 227 -1.79 3.29 -22.47
CA GLN A 227 -3.03 2.73 -23.03
C GLN A 227 -4.05 2.29 -21.96
N VAL A 228 -3.63 2.13 -20.69
CA VAL A 228 -4.49 1.58 -19.63
C VAL A 228 -5.02 2.66 -18.69
N PHE A 229 -4.54 3.89 -18.80
CA PHE A 229 -5.08 4.98 -17.99
C PHE A 229 -6.52 5.28 -18.38
N ASP A 230 -7.29 5.70 -17.39
CA ASP A 230 -8.66 6.16 -17.60
C ASP A 230 -8.70 7.26 -18.68
N LYS A 231 -9.67 7.13 -19.60
CA LYS A 231 -9.77 8.03 -20.75
C LYS A 231 -10.09 9.46 -20.31
N ASN A 232 -10.88 9.62 -19.26
CA ASN A 232 -11.19 10.95 -18.73
C ASN A 232 -9.95 11.57 -18.06
N TRP A 233 -9.23 10.80 -17.26
CA TRP A 233 -7.97 11.22 -16.67
C TRP A 233 -6.95 11.68 -17.72
N ILE A 234 -6.74 10.91 -18.80
CA ILE A 234 -5.84 11.30 -19.90
C ILE A 234 -6.29 12.62 -20.56
N LYS A 235 -7.59 12.83 -20.75
CA LYS A 235 -8.12 14.09 -21.30
C LYS A 235 -7.80 15.28 -20.37
N CYS A 236 -8.07 15.16 -19.08
CA CYS A 236 -7.76 16.19 -18.07
C CYS A 236 -6.26 16.50 -18.01
N VAL A 237 -5.42 15.46 -17.98
CA VAL A 237 -3.95 15.59 -17.99
C VAL A 237 -3.48 16.29 -19.25
N THR A 238 -4.03 15.95 -20.42
CA THR A 238 -3.66 16.56 -21.70
C THR A 238 -4.02 18.05 -21.75
N ALA A 239 -5.19 18.41 -21.25
CA ALA A 239 -5.62 19.81 -21.18
C ALA A 239 -4.75 20.62 -20.21
N ALA A 240 -4.47 20.08 -19.02
CA ALA A 240 -3.58 20.70 -18.04
C ALA A 240 -2.13 20.81 -18.58
N ALA A 241 -1.65 19.80 -19.30
CA ALA A 241 -0.32 19.79 -19.89
C ALA A 241 -0.14 20.87 -20.95
N LYS A 242 -1.18 21.16 -21.74
CA LYS A 242 -1.18 22.25 -22.72
C LYS A 242 -1.02 23.61 -22.03
N ASP A 243 -1.81 23.86 -20.99
CA ASP A 243 -1.75 25.11 -20.23
C ASP A 243 -0.43 25.26 -19.47
N MET A 244 0.08 24.15 -18.89
CA MET A 244 1.38 24.13 -18.22
C MET A 244 2.51 24.43 -19.21
N SER A 245 2.53 23.79 -20.38
CA SER A 245 3.53 24.01 -21.44
C SER A 245 3.61 25.49 -21.84
N ALA A 246 2.46 26.18 -21.93
CA ALA A 246 2.40 27.59 -22.33
C ALA A 246 2.98 28.57 -21.29
N ILE A 247 3.07 28.19 -20.02
CA ILE A 247 3.59 29.06 -18.95
C ILE A 247 5.05 28.76 -18.56
N LEU A 248 5.63 27.68 -19.09
CA LEU A 248 7.01 27.30 -18.78
C LEU A 248 8.00 28.26 -19.47
N PRO A 249 9.01 28.76 -18.75
CA PRO A 249 10.07 29.56 -19.36
C PRO A 249 10.93 28.69 -20.28
N GLU A 250 11.68 29.33 -21.19
CA GLU A 250 12.52 28.65 -22.20
C GLU A 250 13.45 27.58 -21.59
N GLN A 251 14.02 27.86 -20.42
CA GLN A 251 14.94 26.92 -19.77
C GLN A 251 14.27 25.65 -19.24
N LEU A 252 12.94 25.63 -19.14
CA LEU A 252 12.12 24.50 -18.73
C LEU A 252 11.18 24.04 -19.85
N ALA A 253 11.39 24.48 -21.09
CA ALA A 253 10.49 24.22 -22.20
C ALA A 253 10.21 22.71 -22.36
N ALA A 254 8.93 22.36 -22.42
CA ALA A 254 8.45 21.00 -22.61
C ALA A 254 7.14 21.05 -23.38
N THR A 255 6.93 20.11 -24.30
CA THR A 255 5.67 20.01 -25.06
C THR A 255 4.56 19.45 -24.15
N GLY A 256 3.31 19.71 -24.49
CA GLY A 256 2.18 19.08 -23.81
C GLY A 256 2.25 17.55 -23.84
N GLU A 257 2.71 16.96 -24.94
CA GLU A 257 2.93 15.52 -25.07
C GLU A 257 4.00 15.00 -24.10
N GLU A 258 5.14 15.70 -23.98
CA GLU A 258 6.19 15.35 -23.01
C GLU A 258 5.65 15.39 -21.57
N ILE A 259 4.89 16.44 -21.23
CA ILE A 259 4.29 16.60 -19.88
C ILE A 259 3.29 15.47 -19.59
N VAL A 260 2.48 15.05 -20.57
CA VAL A 260 1.58 13.90 -20.43
C VAL A 260 2.39 12.62 -20.16
N HIS A 261 3.47 12.40 -20.91
CA HIS A 261 4.32 11.22 -20.72
C HIS A 261 5.00 11.21 -19.35
N LEU A 262 5.53 12.33 -18.87
CA LEU A 262 6.08 12.46 -17.52
C LEU A 262 5.02 12.22 -16.45
N SER A 263 3.82 12.77 -16.63
CA SER A 263 2.69 12.56 -15.71
C SER A 263 2.30 11.08 -15.62
N CYS A 264 2.29 10.37 -16.74
CA CYS A 264 2.06 8.92 -16.77
C CYS A 264 3.17 8.15 -16.03
N ARG A 265 4.45 8.53 -16.19
CA ARG A 265 5.60 7.92 -15.48
C ARG A 265 5.46 8.12 -13.97
N ILE A 266 5.15 9.34 -13.55
CA ILE A 266 4.94 9.69 -12.14
C ILE A 266 3.80 8.85 -11.58
N ASN A 267 2.65 8.80 -12.27
CA ASN A 267 1.50 8.06 -11.77
C ASN A 267 1.85 6.58 -11.54
N THR A 268 2.55 5.92 -12.48
CA THR A 268 2.88 4.49 -12.31
C THR A 268 3.98 4.23 -11.24
N ASN A 269 4.99 5.11 -11.14
CA ASN A 269 6.25 4.80 -10.46
C ASN A 269 6.57 5.66 -9.23
N ALA A 270 5.81 6.71 -8.95
CA ALA A 270 6.03 7.51 -7.74
C ALA A 270 5.59 6.74 -6.48
N HIS A 271 6.26 7.03 -5.37
CA HIS A 271 5.98 6.49 -4.05
C HIS A 271 5.53 7.61 -3.12
N SER A 272 4.48 7.35 -2.36
CA SER A 272 4.16 8.16 -1.18
C SER A 272 5.20 7.91 -0.09
N LEU A 273 5.52 8.98 0.64
CA LEU A 273 6.38 9.00 1.79
C LEU A 273 5.55 9.50 2.98
N THR A 274 5.58 8.76 4.08
CA THR A 274 4.88 9.08 5.32
C THR A 274 5.90 9.39 6.41
N ASP A 275 5.62 10.40 7.22
CA ASP A 275 6.41 10.69 8.42
C ASP A 275 6.26 9.57 9.47
N GLU A 276 7.29 9.39 10.32
CA GLU A 276 7.29 8.37 11.38
C GLU A 276 6.24 8.67 12.47
N ASP A 277 5.82 9.93 12.63
CA ASP A 277 4.92 10.43 13.69
C ASP A 277 3.41 10.25 13.40
N GLU A 278 3.02 9.18 12.71
CA GLU A 278 1.64 8.66 12.64
C GLU A 278 0.55 9.63 12.11
N LYS A 279 0.89 10.70 11.38
CA LYS A 279 -0.14 11.44 10.62
C LYS A 279 -0.56 10.61 9.40
N ALA A 280 -1.82 10.19 9.46
CA ALA A 280 -2.65 9.46 8.49
C ALA A 280 -2.65 9.90 7.00
N SER A 281 -1.82 10.87 6.59
CA SER A 281 -1.81 11.46 5.25
C SER A 281 -0.42 11.39 4.62
N ASP A 282 -0.39 11.06 3.32
CA ASP A 282 0.81 11.16 2.49
C ASP A 282 1.51 12.50 2.73
N THR A 283 2.73 12.43 3.27
CA THR A 283 3.49 13.61 3.67
C THR A 283 4.22 14.21 2.47
N ALA A 284 4.80 13.34 1.65
CA ALA A 284 5.53 13.71 0.46
C ALA A 284 5.36 12.64 -0.62
N PHE A 285 5.69 12.99 -1.86
CA PHE A 285 5.75 12.07 -2.98
C PHE A 285 7.15 12.14 -3.60
N GLY A 286 7.75 10.98 -3.86
CA GLY A 286 9.07 10.88 -4.47
C GLY A 286 9.07 9.92 -5.66
N LEU A 287 9.92 10.20 -6.66
CA LEU A 287 10.16 9.28 -7.77
C LEU A 287 11.49 8.55 -7.57
N PHE A 288 11.47 7.23 -7.64
CA PHE A 288 12.64 6.36 -7.37
C PHE A 288 12.86 5.41 -8.56
N PRO A 289 13.47 5.90 -9.67
CA PRO A 289 13.62 5.12 -10.89
C PRO A 289 14.39 3.81 -10.73
N MET A 290 15.48 3.78 -9.96
CA MET A 290 16.37 2.62 -9.87
C MET A 290 15.65 1.44 -9.22
N GLY A 291 14.98 1.66 -8.10
CA GLY A 291 14.17 0.66 -7.43
C GLY A 291 13.07 0.10 -8.33
N ALA A 292 12.37 0.97 -9.06
CA ALA A 292 11.30 0.59 -9.99
C ALA A 292 11.82 -0.19 -11.22
N LEU A 293 13.02 0.10 -11.70
CA LEU A 293 13.64 -0.59 -12.82
C LEU A 293 14.21 -1.97 -12.43
N PHE A 294 14.79 -2.07 -11.24
CA PHE A 294 15.59 -3.22 -10.80
C PHE A 294 14.79 -4.30 -10.09
N PHE A 295 13.85 -3.93 -9.22
CA PHE A 295 13.19 -4.88 -8.33
C PHE A 295 11.78 -5.23 -8.78
N LYS A 296 11.58 -6.50 -9.14
CA LYS A 296 10.27 -7.00 -9.57
C LYS A 296 9.42 -7.43 -8.40
N HIS A 297 8.12 -7.47 -8.69
CA HIS A 297 7.12 -7.88 -7.75
C HIS A 297 7.14 -9.40 -7.51
N SER A 298 7.00 -9.81 -6.26
CA SER A 298 6.57 -11.15 -5.86
C SER A 298 5.70 -11.08 -4.61
N CYS A 299 4.64 -11.90 -4.57
CA CYS A 299 3.81 -12.07 -3.38
C CYS A 299 4.48 -12.97 -2.32
N ALA A 300 5.66 -13.51 -2.63
CA ALA A 300 6.57 -14.22 -1.72
C ALA A 300 7.98 -13.63 -1.86
N PRO A 301 8.17 -12.36 -1.45
CA PRO A 301 9.42 -11.63 -1.72
C PRO A 301 10.62 -12.19 -0.93
N ASN A 302 11.83 -11.85 -1.37
CA ASN A 302 13.09 -12.05 -0.62
C ASN A 302 13.73 -10.74 -0.17
N CYS A 303 13.19 -9.62 -0.61
CA CYS A 303 13.63 -8.29 -0.23
C CYS A 303 12.43 -7.45 0.24
N HIS A 304 12.71 -6.45 1.05
CA HIS A 304 11.75 -5.44 1.50
C HIS A 304 12.40 -4.07 1.38
N PHE A 305 11.60 -3.02 1.26
CA PHE A 305 12.11 -1.66 1.19
C PHE A 305 11.37 -0.75 2.14
N THR A 306 12.09 0.22 2.66
CA THR A 306 11.57 1.24 3.58
C THR A 306 11.93 2.60 3.04
N ALA A 307 11.13 3.60 3.39
CA ALA A 307 11.34 4.97 2.98
C ALA A 307 11.66 5.82 4.20
N ASP A 308 12.78 6.55 4.17
CA ASP A 308 13.12 7.54 5.19
C ASP A 308 13.67 8.80 4.51
N LYS A 309 13.13 9.97 4.86
CA LYS A 309 13.58 11.31 4.39
C LYS A 309 13.88 11.40 2.89
N GLY A 310 13.06 10.77 2.06
CA GLY A 310 13.22 10.78 0.59
C GLY A 310 14.28 9.82 0.06
N ILE A 311 14.67 8.81 0.84
CA ILE A 311 15.55 7.71 0.45
C ILE A 311 14.76 6.40 0.58
N LEU A 312 14.72 5.60 -0.49
CA LEU A 312 14.29 4.21 -0.43
C LEU A 312 15.49 3.31 -0.17
N THR A 313 15.41 2.50 0.87
CA THR A 313 16.44 1.49 1.17
C THR A 313 15.86 0.10 1.02
N TYR A 314 16.47 -0.71 0.16
CA TYR A 314 16.10 -2.10 -0.12
C TYR A 314 17.02 -3.03 0.65
N ARG A 315 16.44 -3.94 1.43
CA ARG A 315 17.14 -4.92 2.25
C ARG A 315 16.67 -6.33 1.99
N VAL A 316 17.58 -7.28 2.16
CA VAL A 316 17.29 -8.71 2.14
C VAL A 316 16.54 -9.13 3.41
N ILE A 317 15.48 -9.93 3.27
CA ILE A 317 14.64 -10.39 4.40
C ILE A 317 14.68 -11.91 4.62
N LYS A 318 15.34 -12.65 3.71
CA LYS A 318 15.65 -14.07 3.83
C LYS A 318 16.96 -14.36 3.08
N PRO A 319 17.75 -15.38 3.45
CA PRO A 319 19.00 -15.68 2.73
C PRO A 319 18.79 -15.79 1.22
N VAL A 320 19.68 -15.20 0.43
CA VAL A 320 19.65 -15.21 -1.04
C VAL A 320 20.99 -15.70 -1.57
N LYS A 321 20.97 -16.64 -2.51
CA LYS A 321 22.20 -17.15 -3.15
C LYS A 321 22.62 -16.30 -4.34
N ALA A 322 23.92 -16.29 -4.63
CA ALA A 322 24.45 -15.64 -5.82
C ALA A 322 23.69 -16.09 -7.09
N GLY A 323 23.25 -15.14 -7.90
CA GLY A 323 22.46 -15.38 -9.10
C GLY A 323 20.94 -15.53 -8.89
N GLU A 324 20.45 -15.61 -7.66
CA GLU A 324 19.01 -15.58 -7.38
C GLU A 324 18.42 -14.19 -7.61
N GLU A 325 17.17 -14.15 -8.11
CA GLU A 325 16.46 -12.92 -8.38
C GLU A 325 16.06 -12.18 -7.10
N LEU A 326 16.20 -10.85 -7.11
CA LEU A 326 15.84 -9.98 -6.01
C LEU A 326 14.43 -9.40 -6.24
N LEU A 327 13.52 -9.74 -5.33
CA LEU A 327 12.08 -9.57 -5.46
C LEU A 327 11.50 -8.87 -4.23
N VAL A 328 10.70 -7.83 -4.49
CA VAL A 328 9.99 -7.05 -3.47
C VAL A 328 8.48 -7.24 -3.61
N SER A 329 7.70 -6.82 -2.61
CA SER A 329 6.25 -6.64 -2.79
C SER A 329 5.95 -5.18 -3.09
N HIS A 330 5.07 -4.93 -4.06
CA HIS A 330 4.59 -3.59 -4.45
C HIS A 330 3.18 -3.32 -3.93
N ILE A 331 2.63 -4.27 -3.16
CA ILE A 331 1.26 -4.31 -2.64
C ILE A 331 1.27 -4.94 -1.25
N GLU A 332 0.16 -4.80 -0.53
CA GLU A 332 -0.07 -5.50 0.73
C GLU A 332 -0.18 -7.02 0.50
N LEU A 333 0.43 -7.80 1.40
CA LEU A 333 0.52 -9.26 1.25
C LEU A 333 -0.64 -9.99 1.94
N PHE A 334 -1.22 -9.41 3.00
CA PHE A 334 -2.36 -9.98 3.73
C PHE A 334 -3.69 -9.71 3.02
N GLN A 335 -3.79 -10.15 1.75
CA GLN A 335 -5.01 -10.01 0.95
C GLN A 335 -5.27 -11.22 0.03
N PRO A 336 -6.55 -11.52 -0.28
CA PRO A 336 -6.93 -12.59 -1.19
C PRO A 336 -6.20 -12.51 -2.54
N ARG A 337 -5.99 -13.68 -3.15
CA ARG A 337 -5.17 -13.80 -4.37
C ARG A 337 -5.74 -13.01 -5.56
N ASN A 338 -7.04 -13.05 -5.75
CA ASN A 338 -7.77 -12.29 -6.78
C ASN A 338 -7.58 -10.77 -6.56
N VAL A 339 -7.74 -10.29 -5.34
CA VAL A 339 -7.56 -8.88 -4.97
C VAL A 339 -6.12 -8.43 -5.27
N ARG A 340 -5.11 -9.20 -4.84
CA ARG A 340 -3.69 -8.89 -5.14
C ARG A 340 -3.41 -8.83 -6.64
N LYS A 341 -3.93 -9.80 -7.41
CA LYS A 341 -3.76 -9.82 -8.88
C LYS A 341 -4.45 -8.63 -9.54
N GLN A 342 -5.65 -8.27 -9.09
CA GLN A 342 -6.39 -7.12 -9.58
C GLN A 342 -5.67 -5.81 -9.26
N GLU A 343 -5.23 -5.61 -8.02
CA GLU A 343 -4.48 -4.42 -7.60
C GLU A 343 -3.19 -4.26 -8.42
N LEU A 344 -2.40 -5.33 -8.55
CA LEU A 344 -1.17 -5.33 -9.35
C LEU A 344 -1.44 -5.02 -10.82
N MET A 345 -2.53 -5.56 -11.38
CA MET A 345 -2.91 -5.28 -12.75
C MET A 345 -3.34 -3.81 -12.88
N THR A 346 -4.27 -3.34 -12.07
CA THR A 346 -4.81 -1.97 -12.16
C THR A 346 -3.77 -0.89 -11.88
N THR A 347 -2.95 -1.06 -10.84
CA THR A 347 -2.04 -0.01 -10.36
C THR A 347 -0.64 -0.09 -10.94
N LYS A 348 -0.14 -1.31 -11.22
CA LYS A 348 1.24 -1.56 -11.66
C LYS A 348 1.34 -2.26 -13.01
N GLN A 349 0.22 -2.72 -13.58
CA GLN A 349 0.17 -3.49 -14.82
C GLN A 349 1.01 -4.78 -14.77
N ILE A 350 1.03 -5.43 -13.59
CA ILE A 350 1.78 -6.65 -13.34
C ILE A 350 0.85 -7.85 -13.31
N LYS A 351 0.99 -8.75 -14.29
CA LYS A 351 0.40 -10.10 -14.23
C LYS A 351 1.30 -11.01 -13.39
N CYS A 352 1.02 -11.10 -12.09
CA CYS A 352 1.85 -11.86 -11.16
C CYS A 352 1.69 -13.39 -11.30
N ASP A 353 2.80 -14.06 -11.58
CA ASP A 353 2.94 -15.54 -11.64
C ASP A 353 4.01 -16.06 -10.65
N CYS A 354 4.19 -15.39 -9.52
CA CYS A 354 5.14 -15.81 -8.50
C CYS A 354 4.77 -17.16 -7.86
N VAL A 355 5.70 -17.77 -7.12
CA VAL A 355 5.51 -19.07 -6.46
C VAL A 355 4.23 -19.15 -5.61
N ARG A 356 3.84 -18.08 -4.92
CA ARG A 356 2.60 -18.00 -4.13
C ARG A 356 1.34 -17.91 -5.00
N CYS A 357 1.39 -17.15 -6.10
CA CYS A 357 0.25 -16.97 -7.01
C CYS A 357 0.00 -18.20 -7.90
N ARG A 358 1.05 -18.94 -8.24
CA ARG A 358 1.00 -20.14 -9.08
C ARG A 358 0.63 -21.40 -8.30
N ALA A 359 0.87 -21.43 -6.98
CA ALA A 359 0.49 -22.55 -6.15
C ALA A 359 -1.02 -22.82 -6.23
N PRO A 360 -1.48 -24.08 -6.35
CA PRO A 360 -2.90 -24.43 -6.29
C PRO A 360 -3.55 -23.86 -5.03
N LEU A 361 -4.74 -23.26 -5.14
CA LEU A 361 -5.39 -22.55 -4.02
C LEU A 361 -5.59 -23.48 -2.81
N ARG A 362 -6.02 -24.72 -3.05
CA ARG A 362 -6.17 -25.77 -2.03
C ARG A 362 -4.90 -26.03 -1.19
N LYS A 363 -3.71 -25.80 -1.76
CA LYS A 363 -2.41 -25.96 -1.08
C LYS A 363 -1.82 -24.63 -0.57
N SER A 364 -2.45 -23.50 -0.92
CA SER A 364 -1.99 -22.16 -0.55
C SER A 364 -2.71 -21.68 0.72
N ALA A 365 -2.00 -20.93 1.57
CA ALA A 365 -2.62 -20.21 2.69
C ALA A 365 -3.63 -19.14 2.21
N ASP A 366 -3.55 -18.72 0.93
CA ASP A 366 -4.48 -17.76 0.33
C ASP A 366 -5.95 -18.20 0.44
N ARG A 367 -6.25 -19.51 0.47
CA ARG A 367 -7.62 -20.05 0.55
C ARG A 367 -8.37 -19.63 1.82
N PHE A 368 -7.63 -19.19 2.83
CA PHE A 368 -8.19 -18.79 4.11
C PHE A 368 -8.49 -17.29 4.20
N LEU A 369 -7.98 -16.47 3.27
CA LEU A 369 -8.07 -15.02 3.35
C LEU A 369 -9.48 -14.49 3.05
N ASP A 370 -10.28 -15.22 2.29
CA ASP A 370 -11.69 -14.98 1.98
C ASP A 370 -12.56 -16.24 2.19
N GLY A 371 -11.99 -17.26 2.83
CA GLY A 371 -12.62 -18.57 3.01
C GLY A 371 -13.75 -18.58 4.04
N ILE A 372 -14.85 -19.25 3.69
CA ILE A 372 -15.96 -19.57 4.58
C ILE A 372 -15.64 -20.85 5.34
N LEU A 373 -15.68 -20.79 6.66
CA LEU A 373 -15.37 -21.90 7.55
C LEU A 373 -16.41 -23.03 7.38
N CYS A 374 -15.91 -24.26 7.31
CA CYS A 374 -16.78 -25.43 7.26
C CYS A 374 -17.55 -25.58 8.57
N ASP A 375 -18.88 -25.64 8.46
CA ASP A 375 -19.82 -25.88 9.54
C ASP A 375 -19.73 -27.29 10.17
N LYS A 376 -19.15 -28.26 9.45
CA LYS A 376 -18.98 -29.64 9.94
C LYS A 376 -17.68 -29.87 10.70
N CYS A 377 -16.54 -29.42 10.16
CA CYS A 377 -15.22 -29.69 10.76
C CYS A 377 -14.59 -28.48 11.46
N HIS A 378 -15.15 -27.28 11.27
CA HIS A 378 -14.67 -26.01 11.85
C HIS A 378 -13.17 -25.73 11.64
N THR A 379 -12.57 -26.35 10.62
CA THR A 379 -11.13 -26.29 10.34
C THR A 379 -10.91 -25.95 8.86
N GLY A 380 -11.56 -26.68 7.95
CA GLY A 380 -11.48 -26.45 6.52
C GLY A 380 -12.36 -25.30 6.02
N VAL A 381 -12.21 -24.98 4.75
CA VAL A 381 -13.00 -23.97 4.03
C VAL A 381 -13.63 -24.57 2.77
N PHE A 382 -14.75 -24.02 2.34
CA PHE A 382 -15.39 -24.42 1.08
C PHE A 382 -14.70 -23.79 -0.13
N LEU A 383 -14.38 -24.62 -1.13
CA LEU A 383 -13.72 -24.22 -2.37
C LEU A 383 -14.51 -24.71 -3.60
N ASP A 384 -14.56 -23.89 -4.65
CA ASP A 384 -15.10 -24.25 -5.96
C ASP A 384 -14.07 -24.99 -6.80
N GLU A 385 -14.45 -26.16 -7.33
CA GLU A 385 -13.62 -26.96 -8.24
C GLU A 385 -13.55 -26.33 -9.64
N SER A 386 -14.57 -25.58 -10.06
CA SER A 386 -14.66 -24.94 -11.38
C SER A 386 -13.78 -23.69 -11.53
N GLU A 387 -13.34 -23.10 -10.42
CA GLU A 387 -12.36 -22.01 -10.44
C GLU A 387 -10.93 -22.50 -10.76
N PHE A 388 -10.66 -23.82 -10.78
CA PHE A 388 -9.34 -24.38 -11.07
C PHE A 388 -9.38 -25.81 -11.67
N PRO A 389 -9.22 -26.00 -12.99
CA PRO A 389 -8.97 -27.32 -13.56
C PRO A 389 -7.61 -27.84 -13.07
N GLU A 390 -7.60 -28.99 -12.38
CA GLU A 390 -6.38 -29.76 -12.23
C GLU A 390 -5.88 -30.18 -13.62
N ILE A 391 -4.72 -29.68 -14.01
CA ILE A 391 -3.95 -30.19 -15.15
C ILE A 391 -3.45 -31.58 -14.75
N TYR A 392 -4.15 -32.64 -15.13
CA TYR A 392 -3.61 -33.92 -15.64
C TYR A 392 -4.73 -34.67 -16.40
N PRO A 393 -4.41 -35.31 -17.54
CA PRO A 393 -5.39 -36.03 -18.34
C PRO A 393 -5.80 -37.29 -17.58
N LYS A 394 -7.10 -37.51 -17.40
CA LYS A 394 -7.62 -38.87 -17.21
C LYS A 394 -7.86 -39.44 -18.58
N ASP A 395 -7.18 -40.54 -18.87
CA ASP A 395 -7.29 -41.28 -20.11
C ASP A 395 -8.76 -41.59 -20.43
N GLY A 396 -9.19 -41.28 -21.66
CA GLY A 396 -10.21 -42.08 -22.32
C GLY A 396 -11.62 -41.50 -22.49
N GLU A 397 -11.83 -40.19 -22.61
CA GLU A 397 -13.13 -39.68 -23.07
C GLU A 397 -12.99 -38.70 -24.24
N LYS A 398 -13.68 -39.04 -25.34
CA LYS A 398 -13.65 -38.38 -26.64
C LYS A 398 -14.33 -37.02 -26.56
N GLU A 399 -13.70 -36.02 -27.17
CA GLU A 399 -14.29 -34.72 -27.47
C GLU A 399 -15.57 -34.90 -28.27
N THR A 400 -16.71 -34.46 -27.72
CA THR A 400 -17.93 -34.26 -28.49
C THR A 400 -18.08 -32.77 -28.78
N GLU A 401 -18.22 -32.48 -30.06
CA GLU A 401 -18.38 -31.17 -30.68
C GLU A 401 -19.55 -30.38 -30.09
N ALA A 402 -19.36 -29.07 -29.97
CA ALA A 402 -20.41 -28.12 -29.60
C ALA A 402 -21.43 -27.98 -30.74
N PRO A 403 -22.74 -28.10 -30.50
CA PRO A 403 -23.73 -27.84 -31.53
C PRO A 403 -24.09 -26.35 -31.60
N ALA A 404 -24.16 -25.86 -32.83
CA ALA A 404 -24.65 -24.55 -33.21
C ALA A 404 -26.17 -24.59 -33.54
N LYS A 405 -26.84 -23.45 -33.28
CA LYS A 405 -28.13 -22.97 -33.81
C LYS A 405 -29.39 -23.76 -33.47
N VAL A 406 -30.42 -23.06 -32.98
CA VAL A 406 -31.75 -22.94 -33.63
C VAL A 406 -32.44 -21.68 -33.09
N ALA A 407 -33.07 -20.93 -33.98
CA ALA A 407 -33.93 -19.78 -33.74
C ALA A 407 -35.42 -20.20 -33.65
N ASP A 408 -36.21 -19.24 -33.19
CA ASP A 408 -37.63 -19.00 -33.51
C ASP A 408 -38.75 -19.36 -32.52
N GLU A 409 -39.46 -18.27 -32.21
CA GLU A 409 -40.89 -18.08 -31.91
C GLU A 409 -41.43 -18.47 -30.52
N ILE A 410 -41.51 -17.44 -29.67
CA ILE A 410 -42.52 -17.34 -28.60
C ILE A 410 -43.62 -16.38 -29.09
N ALA A 411 -44.87 -16.82 -29.02
CA ALA A 411 -46.03 -15.95 -29.17
C ALA A 411 -47.01 -16.10 -28.00
N LYS A 412 -47.10 -14.99 -27.24
CA LYS A 412 -48.25 -14.39 -26.54
C LYS A 412 -48.63 -14.85 -25.11
N LYS A 413 -48.68 -13.82 -24.25
CA LYS A 413 -49.67 -13.43 -23.20
C LYS A 413 -48.97 -13.19 -21.85
N ASP A 414 -49.24 -12.15 -21.06
CA ASP A 414 -50.19 -11.02 -21.09
C ASP A 414 -49.55 -9.88 -20.27
N ASP A 415 -50.02 -8.65 -20.52
CA ASP A 415 -49.55 -7.37 -19.96
C ASP A 415 -49.66 -7.26 -18.42
N GLU A 416 -48.53 -6.96 -17.78
CA GLU A 416 -48.46 -6.01 -16.65
C GLU A 416 -47.27 -5.07 -16.92
N LYS A 417 -47.51 -3.75 -16.85
CA LYS A 417 -46.54 -2.71 -17.23
C LYS A 417 -45.31 -2.73 -16.32
N ASP A 418 -44.29 -3.43 -16.79
CA ASP A 418 -42.94 -3.33 -16.31
C ASP A 418 -42.22 -2.22 -17.08
N GLU A 419 -41.95 -1.10 -16.42
CA GLU A 419 -41.31 0.10 -17.01
C GLU A 419 -39.81 -0.09 -17.32
N ARG A 420 -39.27 -1.30 -17.16
CA ARG A 420 -37.88 -1.65 -17.50
C ARG A 420 -37.64 -1.67 -19.01
N THR A 421 -36.52 -1.07 -19.43
CA THR A 421 -36.02 -1.08 -20.81
C THR A 421 -35.71 -2.50 -21.30
N GLU A 422 -35.70 -2.72 -22.62
CA GLU A 422 -35.37 -4.05 -23.19
C GLU A 422 -33.95 -4.53 -22.85
N GLU A 423 -33.01 -3.61 -22.59
CA GLU A 423 -31.68 -3.94 -22.05
C GLU A 423 -31.75 -4.43 -20.59
N GLU A 424 -32.56 -3.79 -19.75
CA GLU A 424 -32.76 -4.18 -18.35
C GLU A 424 -33.46 -5.53 -18.21
N LYS A 425 -34.42 -5.85 -19.10
CA LYS A 425 -35.06 -7.18 -19.14
C LYS A 425 -34.07 -8.28 -19.53
N LYS A 426 -33.26 -8.04 -20.58
CA LYS A 426 -32.19 -8.98 -20.98
C LYS A 426 -31.16 -9.19 -19.88
N ALA A 427 -30.77 -8.12 -19.18
CA ALA A 427 -29.87 -8.21 -18.04
C ALA A 427 -30.48 -9.01 -16.88
N ALA A 428 -31.76 -8.79 -16.56
CA ALA A 428 -32.47 -9.55 -15.53
C ALA A 428 -32.62 -11.04 -15.88
N GLU A 429 -32.98 -11.37 -17.13
CA GLU A 429 -33.03 -12.76 -17.59
C GLU A 429 -31.64 -13.43 -17.58
N GLN A 430 -30.58 -12.69 -17.91
CA GLN A 430 -29.22 -13.20 -17.86
C GLN A 430 -28.79 -13.44 -16.40
N GLU A 431 -29.14 -12.54 -15.48
CA GLU A 431 -28.89 -12.69 -14.04
C GLU A 431 -29.65 -13.88 -13.46
N GLU A 432 -30.91 -14.09 -13.86
CA GLU A 432 -31.72 -15.23 -13.44
C GLU A 432 -31.14 -16.55 -13.94
N ARG A 433 -30.72 -16.64 -15.21
CA ARG A 433 -30.01 -17.81 -15.76
C ARG A 433 -28.71 -18.10 -15.02
N LEU A 434 -27.89 -17.07 -14.76
CA LEU A 434 -26.66 -17.21 -13.96
C LEU A 434 -26.94 -17.69 -12.53
N ARG A 435 -28.01 -17.20 -11.92
CA ARG A 435 -28.45 -17.61 -10.59
C ARG A 435 -28.88 -19.07 -10.57
N GLU A 436 -29.64 -19.53 -11.57
CA GLU A 436 -30.01 -20.94 -11.72
C GLU A 436 -28.80 -21.85 -11.95
N GLU A 437 -27.82 -21.40 -12.74
CA GLU A 437 -26.55 -22.12 -12.93
C GLU A 437 -25.74 -22.20 -11.63
N LEU A 438 -25.65 -21.11 -10.87
CA LEU A 438 -24.96 -21.06 -9.57
C LEU A 438 -25.67 -21.92 -8.50
N MET A 439 -27.00 -22.01 -8.52
CA MET A 439 -27.77 -22.89 -7.63
C MET A 439 -27.48 -24.37 -7.86
N LYS A 440 -27.07 -24.76 -9.07
CA LYS A 440 -26.71 -26.15 -9.41
C LYS A 440 -25.27 -26.49 -9.00
N LYS A 441 -24.41 -25.49 -8.83
CA LYS A 441 -22.99 -25.69 -8.46
C LYS A 441 -22.83 -25.96 -6.98
N HIS A 442 -21.97 -26.92 -6.67
CA HIS A 442 -21.61 -27.30 -5.31
C HIS A 442 -20.12 -27.12 -5.07
N VAL A 443 -19.79 -26.78 -3.83
CA VAL A 443 -18.42 -26.61 -3.34
C VAL A 443 -18.15 -27.62 -2.24
N ARG A 444 -16.90 -28.04 -2.12
CA ARG A 444 -16.48 -29.03 -1.12
C ARG A 444 -15.50 -28.42 -0.14
N CYS A 445 -15.63 -28.83 1.13
CA CYS A 445 -14.66 -28.52 2.17
C CYS A 445 -13.32 -29.17 1.84
N ASP A 446 -12.24 -28.37 1.85
CA ASP A 446 -10.89 -28.82 1.50
C ASP A 446 -10.33 -29.89 2.45
N GLN A 447 -10.86 -29.98 3.68
CA GLN A 447 -10.44 -30.91 4.72
C GLN A 447 -11.32 -32.15 4.85
N CYS A 448 -12.64 -32.00 5.07
CA CYS A 448 -13.53 -33.12 5.37
C CYS A 448 -14.44 -33.52 4.21
N GLY A 449 -14.39 -32.82 3.07
CA GLY A 449 -15.22 -33.11 1.90
C GLY A 449 -16.71 -32.78 2.06
N ASN A 450 -17.12 -32.12 3.16
CA ASN A 450 -18.51 -31.66 3.31
C ASN A 450 -18.91 -30.79 2.11
N GLU A 451 -20.10 -31.03 1.59
CA GLU A 451 -20.58 -30.36 0.39
C GLU A 451 -21.61 -29.28 0.74
N LYS A 452 -21.62 -28.19 -0.01
CA LYS A 452 -22.55 -27.07 0.15
C LYS A 452 -22.81 -26.41 -1.20
N GLN A 453 -23.96 -25.76 -1.36
CA GLN A 453 -24.24 -24.99 -2.57
C GLN A 453 -23.26 -23.81 -2.68
N LEU A 454 -22.72 -23.57 -3.88
CA LEU A 454 -21.80 -22.47 -4.15
C LEU A 454 -22.44 -21.12 -3.81
N LEU A 455 -23.71 -20.94 -4.21
CA LEU A 455 -24.45 -19.71 -3.98
C LEU A 455 -24.52 -19.35 -2.49
N ASP A 456 -24.77 -20.31 -1.60
CA ASP A 456 -24.83 -20.07 -0.15
C ASP A 456 -23.48 -19.58 0.40
N VAL A 457 -22.38 -20.15 -0.09
CA VAL A 457 -21.02 -19.78 0.31
C VAL A 457 -20.68 -18.38 -0.20
N GLU A 458 -21.00 -18.06 -1.45
CA GLU A 458 -20.77 -16.73 -2.02
C GLU A 458 -21.62 -15.64 -1.35
N LEU A 459 -22.89 -15.93 -1.05
CA LEU A 459 -23.76 -14.99 -0.33
C LEU A 459 -23.19 -14.66 1.05
N GLN A 460 -22.70 -15.66 1.80
CA GLN A 460 -22.05 -15.42 3.09
C GLN A 460 -20.77 -14.59 2.95
N ARG A 461 -19.95 -14.87 1.93
CA ARG A 461 -18.72 -14.12 1.65
C ARG A 461 -19.00 -12.66 1.31
N LEU A 462 -19.91 -12.42 0.37
CA LEU A 462 -20.31 -11.08 -0.06
C LEU A 462 -20.99 -10.29 1.07
N GLN A 463 -21.84 -10.93 1.87
CA GLN A 463 -22.47 -10.28 3.01
C GLN A 463 -21.44 -9.83 4.05
N ALA A 464 -20.48 -10.69 4.39
CA ALA A 464 -19.42 -10.34 5.33
C ALA A 464 -18.57 -9.16 4.83
N GLN A 465 -18.26 -9.13 3.54
CA GLN A 465 -17.53 -8.02 2.92
C GLN A 465 -18.35 -6.71 2.94
N ARG A 466 -19.63 -6.76 2.56
CA ARG A 466 -20.53 -5.59 2.55
C ARG A 466 -20.72 -5.02 3.94
N ASP A 467 -21.01 -5.87 4.93
CA ASP A 467 -21.18 -5.45 6.33
C ASP A 467 -19.92 -4.74 6.83
N TYR A 468 -18.73 -5.29 6.55
CA TYR A 468 -17.47 -4.67 6.93
C TYR A 468 -17.30 -3.30 6.28
N GLN A 469 -17.52 -3.21 4.96
CA GLN A 469 -17.36 -1.96 4.20
C GLN A 469 -18.32 -0.87 4.69
N GLN A 470 -19.59 -1.22 4.92
CA GLN A 470 -20.60 -0.28 5.43
C GLN A 470 -20.25 0.23 6.83
N ILE A 471 -19.86 -0.67 7.75
CA ILE A 471 -19.42 -0.27 9.10
C ILE A 471 -18.21 0.67 9.00
N TYR A 472 -17.20 0.29 8.21
CA TYR A 472 -15.98 1.08 8.06
C TYR A 472 -16.26 2.48 7.50
N GLN A 473 -17.07 2.58 6.45
CA GLN A 473 -17.47 3.85 5.84
C GLN A 473 -18.25 4.72 6.84
N PHE A 474 -19.23 4.15 7.53
CA PHE A 474 -20.06 4.86 8.51
C PHE A 474 -19.22 5.44 9.65
N VAL A 475 -18.39 4.60 10.26
CA VAL A 475 -17.53 4.96 11.39
C VAL A 475 -16.50 6.03 11.00
N THR A 476 -15.88 5.88 9.83
CA THR A 476 -14.86 6.81 9.35
C THR A 476 -15.44 8.18 9.01
N ALA A 477 -16.63 8.21 8.41
CA ALA A 477 -17.30 9.47 8.03
C ALA A 477 -17.76 10.29 9.24
N LYS A 478 -18.19 9.63 10.33
CA LYS A 478 -18.82 10.30 11.48
C LYS A 478 -17.93 10.48 12.71
N GLN A 479 -16.71 9.93 12.72
CA GLN A 479 -15.89 9.81 13.94
C GLN A 479 -16.71 9.26 15.13
N ASP A 480 -17.59 8.31 14.84
CA ASP A 480 -18.65 7.88 15.75
C ASP A 480 -18.05 7.12 16.96
N PRO A 481 -18.34 7.50 18.22
CA PRO A 481 -17.87 6.75 19.39
C PRO A 481 -18.34 5.29 19.45
N ALA A 482 -19.35 4.90 18.66
CA ALA A 482 -19.86 3.53 18.57
C ALA A 482 -18.98 2.55 17.74
N ILE A 483 -17.76 2.94 17.31
CA ILE A 483 -16.78 2.05 16.62
C ILE A 483 -16.69 0.70 17.32
N ILE A 484 -16.54 0.74 18.65
CA ILE A 484 -16.35 -0.44 19.49
C ILE A 484 -17.55 -1.37 19.36
N THR A 485 -18.77 -0.82 19.42
CA THR A 485 -20.01 -1.59 19.30
C THR A 485 -20.11 -2.25 17.94
N TYR A 486 -19.96 -1.50 16.85
CA TYR A 486 -20.14 -2.02 15.50
C TYR A 486 -19.14 -3.13 15.15
N PHE A 487 -17.84 -2.93 15.42
CA PHE A 487 -16.85 -3.95 15.09
C PHE A 487 -16.90 -5.16 16.04
N ARG A 488 -17.35 -5.01 17.29
CA ARG A 488 -17.64 -6.17 18.15
C ARG A 488 -18.82 -6.99 17.62
N MET A 489 -19.91 -6.34 17.22
CA MET A 489 -21.05 -7.01 16.59
C MET A 489 -20.63 -7.76 15.32
N TYR A 490 -19.77 -7.13 14.49
CA TYR A 490 -19.20 -7.77 13.31
C TYR A 490 -18.41 -9.04 13.66
N LEU A 491 -17.47 -8.95 14.61
CA LEU A 491 -16.68 -10.09 15.05
C LEU A 491 -17.56 -11.20 15.64
N ASP A 492 -18.54 -10.86 16.48
CA ASP A 492 -19.44 -11.84 17.09
C ASP A 492 -20.30 -12.58 16.05
N ARG A 493 -20.75 -11.86 15.01
CA ARG A 493 -21.51 -12.43 13.89
C ARG A 493 -20.66 -13.38 13.04
N TYR A 494 -19.42 -13.00 12.71
CA TYR A 494 -18.65 -13.67 11.67
C TYR A 494 -17.53 -14.60 12.16
N LYS A 495 -17.12 -14.56 13.44
CA LYS A 495 -16.02 -15.39 13.98
C LYS A 495 -16.23 -16.91 13.88
N LYS A 496 -17.48 -17.37 13.73
CA LYS A 496 -17.83 -18.79 13.55
C LYS A 496 -18.15 -19.15 12.09
N VAL A 497 -18.25 -18.15 11.22
CA VAL A 497 -18.63 -18.28 9.81
C VAL A 497 -17.42 -18.16 8.90
N LEU A 498 -16.50 -17.23 9.21
CA LEU A 498 -15.30 -16.99 8.43
C LEU A 498 -14.11 -17.71 9.07
N HIS A 499 -13.15 -18.12 8.24
CA HIS A 499 -11.89 -18.66 8.76
C HIS A 499 -11.15 -17.60 9.61
N PRO A 500 -10.43 -17.95 10.69
CA PRO A 500 -9.72 -16.98 11.54
C PRO A 500 -8.69 -16.09 10.83
N TYR A 501 -8.21 -16.49 9.65
CA TYR A 501 -7.30 -15.70 8.81
C TYR A 501 -8.01 -14.84 7.77
N ASN A 502 -9.35 -14.86 7.76
CA ASN A 502 -10.12 -14.05 6.84
C ASN A 502 -9.78 -12.57 7.04
N ILE A 503 -9.49 -11.88 5.93
CA ILE A 503 -9.03 -10.50 5.92
C ILE A 503 -9.98 -9.56 6.67
N HIS A 504 -11.29 -9.75 6.57
CA HIS A 504 -12.25 -8.86 7.20
C HIS A 504 -12.32 -9.07 8.71
N LEU A 505 -12.13 -10.30 9.21
CA LEU A 505 -11.97 -10.52 10.65
C LEU A 505 -10.71 -9.85 11.16
N VAL A 506 -9.57 -10.04 10.49
CA VAL A 506 -8.28 -9.45 10.89
C VAL A 506 -8.38 -7.92 10.89
N ASN A 507 -8.91 -7.34 9.81
CA ASN A 507 -9.04 -5.88 9.67
C ASN A 507 -10.06 -5.27 10.64
N ALA A 508 -11.05 -6.03 11.13
CA ALA A 508 -12.00 -5.56 12.14
C ALA A 508 -11.35 -5.35 13.53
N HIS A 509 -10.22 -5.99 13.81
CA HIS A 509 -9.51 -5.81 15.08
C HIS A 509 -8.76 -4.46 15.14
N LEU A 510 -8.33 -3.91 14.00
CA LEU A 510 -7.53 -2.68 13.96
C LEU A 510 -8.28 -1.44 14.48
N PRO A 511 -9.53 -1.13 14.04
CA PRO A 511 -10.30 -0.04 14.60
C PRO A 511 -10.58 -0.23 16.10
N LEU A 512 -10.88 -1.46 16.54
CA LEU A 512 -11.08 -1.78 17.95
C LEU A 512 -9.85 -1.47 18.79
N LEU A 513 -8.68 -1.95 18.36
CA LEU A 513 -7.42 -1.71 19.06
C LEU A 513 -7.15 -0.21 19.20
N ASN A 514 -7.31 0.56 18.12
CA ASN A 514 -7.12 2.01 18.14
C ASN A 514 -8.12 2.73 19.05
N SER A 515 -9.40 2.35 19.02
CA SER A 515 -10.44 2.93 19.89
C SER A 515 -10.17 2.63 21.36
N TYR A 516 -9.80 1.40 21.71
CA TYR A 516 -9.47 1.04 23.09
C TYR A 516 -8.21 1.75 23.59
N LYS A 517 -7.17 1.89 22.74
CA LYS A 517 -5.99 2.70 23.06
C LYS A 517 -6.36 4.16 23.35
N THR A 518 -7.22 4.75 22.53
CA THR A 518 -7.69 6.13 22.70
C THR A 518 -8.45 6.30 24.02
N ALA A 519 -9.26 5.30 24.38
CA ALA A 519 -9.95 5.22 25.66
C ALA A 519 -9.04 4.84 26.84
N LYS A 520 -7.74 4.57 26.59
CA LYS A 520 -6.77 4.05 27.56
C LYS A 520 -7.18 2.73 28.22
N ASP A 521 -8.06 1.96 27.58
CA ASP A 521 -8.45 0.61 27.99
C ASP A 521 -7.45 -0.41 27.42
N TYR A 522 -6.26 -0.44 28.00
CA TYR A 522 -5.20 -1.34 27.58
C TYR A 522 -5.49 -2.82 27.90
N GLN A 523 -6.39 -3.09 28.86
CA GLN A 523 -6.82 -4.46 29.17
C GLN A 523 -7.63 -5.04 28.02
N ALA A 524 -8.51 -4.25 27.40
CA ALA A 524 -9.23 -4.66 26.19
C ALA A 524 -8.32 -4.77 24.96
N CYS A 525 -7.24 -3.97 24.89
CA CYS A 525 -6.26 -4.04 23.80
C CYS A 525 -5.47 -5.37 23.78
N LEU A 526 -5.09 -5.88 24.96
CA LEU A 526 -4.18 -7.02 25.11
C LEU A 526 -4.62 -8.29 24.35
N PRO A 527 -5.86 -8.80 24.47
CA PRO A 527 -6.29 -9.97 23.71
C PRO A 527 -6.32 -9.71 22.19
N LEU A 528 -6.67 -8.50 21.76
CA LEU A 528 -6.73 -8.15 20.33
C LEU A 528 -5.34 -8.19 19.69
N ILE A 529 -4.34 -7.53 20.32
CA ILE A 529 -2.98 -7.50 19.77
C ILE A 529 -2.31 -8.88 19.81
N LYS A 530 -2.57 -9.67 20.86
CA LYS A 530 -2.08 -11.06 20.93
C LYS A 530 -2.69 -11.94 19.84
N HIS A 531 -3.98 -11.77 19.56
CA HIS A 531 -4.66 -12.49 18.49
C HIS A 531 -4.09 -12.11 17.12
N LEU A 532 -3.90 -10.82 16.84
CA LEU A 532 -3.32 -10.35 15.58
C LEU A 532 -1.91 -10.91 15.35
N ILE A 533 -1.03 -10.84 16.36
CA ILE A 533 0.32 -11.45 16.29
C ILE A 533 0.22 -12.95 15.95
N GLN A 534 -0.67 -13.67 16.63
CA GLN A 534 -0.84 -15.10 16.41
C GLN A 534 -1.34 -15.42 14.99
N VAL A 535 -2.25 -14.61 14.42
CA VAL A 535 -2.71 -14.75 13.05
C VAL A 535 -1.58 -14.53 12.05
N TYR A 536 -0.79 -13.47 12.23
CA TYR A 536 0.34 -13.16 11.35
C TYR A 536 1.43 -14.24 11.42
N GLU A 537 1.83 -14.66 12.63
CA GLU A 537 2.84 -15.70 12.84
C GLU A 537 2.41 -17.06 12.26
N ARG A 538 1.15 -17.48 12.48
CA ARG A 538 0.69 -18.83 12.10
C ARG A 538 0.25 -18.94 10.65
N SER A 539 -0.27 -17.88 10.05
CA SER A 539 -0.73 -17.90 8.66
C SER A 539 0.44 -17.98 7.67
N ASN A 540 1.61 -17.43 8.04
CA ASN A 540 2.80 -17.33 7.19
C ASN A 540 2.52 -16.64 5.83
N ILE A 541 1.51 -15.75 5.80
CA ILE A 541 1.08 -15.00 4.62
C ILE A 541 2.03 -13.83 4.36
N VAL A 542 2.49 -13.20 5.45
CA VAL A 542 3.46 -12.12 5.47
C VAL A 542 4.78 -12.70 5.98
N PRO A 543 5.92 -12.54 5.27
CA PRO A 543 7.22 -12.97 5.77
C PRO A 543 7.55 -12.34 7.15
N PRO A 544 8.13 -13.09 8.10
CA PRO A 544 8.40 -12.61 9.47
C PRO A 544 9.30 -11.36 9.56
N MET A 545 10.20 -11.18 8.59
CA MET A 545 11.16 -10.06 8.56
C MET A 545 10.61 -8.88 7.77
N ARG A 546 9.52 -8.28 8.25
CA ARG A 546 8.91 -7.10 7.63
C ARG A 546 8.37 -6.10 8.67
N HIS A 547 8.11 -4.87 8.24
CA HIS A 547 7.68 -3.76 9.10
C HIS A 547 6.41 -4.06 9.91
N GLU A 548 5.48 -4.85 9.37
CA GLU A 548 4.23 -5.23 10.03
C GLU A 548 4.50 -5.95 11.37
N PHE A 549 5.53 -6.79 11.43
CA PHE A 549 5.92 -7.46 12.67
C PHE A 549 6.59 -6.52 13.68
N VAL A 550 7.34 -5.50 13.22
CA VAL A 550 7.91 -4.47 14.10
C VAL A 550 6.78 -3.74 14.82
N GLU A 551 5.75 -3.31 14.08
CA GLU A 551 4.60 -2.61 14.62
C GLU A 551 3.81 -3.45 15.61
N LEU A 552 3.48 -4.69 15.25
CA LEU A 552 2.69 -5.58 16.11
C LEU A 552 3.39 -5.87 17.45
N TYR A 553 4.69 -6.18 17.42
CA TYR A 553 5.44 -6.46 18.65
C TYR A 553 5.70 -5.19 19.48
N GLN A 554 5.99 -4.06 18.83
CA GLN A 554 6.13 -2.78 19.52
C GLN A 554 4.81 -2.40 20.22
N GLU A 555 3.68 -2.56 19.54
CA GLU A 555 2.35 -2.29 20.09
C GLU A 555 2.02 -3.19 21.28
N LEU A 556 2.33 -4.48 21.20
CA LEU A 556 2.19 -5.39 22.36
C LEU A 556 3.04 -4.92 23.56
N GLY A 557 4.28 -4.51 23.32
CA GLY A 557 5.16 -3.95 24.34
C GLY A 557 4.58 -2.70 24.98
N LEU A 558 4.00 -1.79 24.18
CA LEU A 558 3.38 -0.55 24.64
C LEU A 558 2.14 -0.83 25.51
N VAL A 559 1.24 -1.70 25.05
CA VAL A 559 0.04 -2.10 25.78
C VAL A 559 0.40 -2.73 27.13
N LEU A 560 1.35 -3.66 27.15
CA LEU A 560 1.79 -4.32 28.39
C LEU A 560 2.44 -3.36 29.38
N THR A 561 3.29 -2.44 28.91
CA THR A 561 3.89 -1.40 29.75
C THR A 561 2.81 -0.47 30.31
N ALA A 562 1.84 -0.06 29.49
CA ALA A 562 0.76 0.81 29.93
C ALA A 562 -0.14 0.17 31.00
N ILE A 563 -0.43 -1.14 30.88
CA ILE A 563 -1.14 -1.91 31.92
C ILE A 563 -0.34 -1.90 33.24
N VAL A 564 0.96 -2.14 33.17
CA VAL A 564 1.84 -2.14 34.34
C VAL A 564 1.86 -0.78 35.02
N ASP A 565 1.92 0.31 34.24
CA ASP A 565 1.98 1.67 34.77
C ASP A 565 0.64 2.14 35.34
N ALA A 566 -0.48 1.74 34.74
CA ALA A 566 -1.82 1.97 35.32
C ALA A 566 -1.95 1.32 36.71
N ASN A 567 -1.37 0.13 36.90
CA ASN A 567 -1.38 -0.59 38.18
C ASN A 567 -0.42 0.00 39.25
N LYS A 568 0.41 1.00 38.90
CA LYS A 568 1.29 1.71 39.85
C LYS A 568 0.65 2.97 40.41
N LYS A 569 -0.31 3.60 39.71
CA LYS A 569 -0.95 4.82 40.19
C LYS A 569 -1.87 4.48 41.37
N PRO A 570 -1.76 5.18 42.52
CA PRO A 570 -2.75 5.03 43.58
C PRO A 570 -4.12 5.47 43.05
N VAL A 571 -5.15 4.66 43.32
CA VAL A 571 -6.54 5.03 43.04
C VAL A 571 -6.85 6.25 43.90
N ASP A 572 -7.17 7.38 43.26
CA ASP A 572 -7.58 8.59 43.95
C ASP A 572 -8.91 8.31 44.70
N PRO A 573 -8.99 8.46 46.04
CA PRO A 573 -10.19 8.13 46.81
C PRO A 573 -11.43 8.96 46.42
N ALA A 574 -11.26 10.04 45.64
CA ALA A 574 -12.32 10.97 45.27
C ALA A 574 -13.37 10.42 44.27
N ALA A 575 -13.14 9.25 43.65
CA ALA A 575 -14.04 8.72 42.61
C ALA A 575 -15.14 7.76 43.11
N GLN A 576 -15.31 7.57 44.42
CA GLN A 576 -16.30 6.62 44.99
C GLN A 576 -17.39 7.22 45.88
N ASN A 577 -17.58 8.54 45.95
CA ASN A 577 -18.68 9.13 46.69
C ASN A 577 -19.67 9.87 45.77
N GLY A 578 -20.48 9.09 45.08
CA GLY A 578 -21.78 9.54 44.55
C GLY A 578 -22.90 8.83 45.33
N ALA A 579 -23.76 9.63 45.96
CA ALA A 579 -24.99 9.26 46.66
C ALA A 579 -24.87 8.66 48.09
N ASN A 580 -24.92 9.54 49.09
CA ASN A 580 -25.93 9.58 50.17
C ASN A 580 -25.36 10.24 51.43
N GLY A 581 -26.09 11.23 51.94
CA GLY A 581 -25.73 11.99 53.13
C GLY A 581 -25.88 11.18 54.41
N ALA A 582 -24.85 11.23 55.25
CA ALA A 582 -24.90 11.33 56.70
C ALA A 582 -23.45 11.36 57.21
N ALA A 583 -23.11 12.34 58.05
CA ALA A 583 -21.80 12.41 58.68
C ALA A 583 -21.60 11.24 59.65
N PRO A 584 -20.35 10.74 59.78
CA PRO A 584 -19.87 10.38 61.09
C PRO A 584 -18.50 10.99 61.41
N THR A 585 -18.43 11.53 62.60
CA THR A 585 -17.24 11.97 63.33
C THR A 585 -16.35 10.78 63.70
N GLY A 586 -15.06 10.82 63.34
CA GLY A 586 -14.03 9.91 63.87
C GLY A 586 -12.75 9.86 63.01
N PRO A 587 -11.54 9.79 63.59
CA PRO A 587 -10.30 9.76 62.84
C PRO A 587 -10.09 8.35 62.27
N THR A 588 -10.38 8.15 60.99
CA THR A 588 -10.09 6.88 60.31
C THR A 588 -8.69 6.89 59.74
N ALA A 589 -7.90 5.92 60.20
CA ALA A 589 -6.54 5.65 59.81
C ALA A 589 -6.41 5.50 58.27
N ALA A 590 -5.37 6.12 57.71
CA ALA A 590 -4.96 5.95 56.32
C ALA A 590 -4.83 4.45 55.98
N THR A 591 -5.82 3.91 55.27
CA THR A 591 -5.80 2.52 54.82
C THR A 591 -4.82 2.43 53.66
N LYS A 592 -3.56 2.04 53.95
CA LYS A 592 -2.64 1.56 52.91
C LYS A 592 -3.32 0.36 52.25
N GLN A 593 -3.84 0.53 51.03
CA GLN A 593 -4.32 -0.59 50.22
C GLN A 593 -3.17 -1.59 50.06
N HIS A 594 -3.29 -2.74 50.74
CA HIS A 594 -2.37 -3.85 50.57
C HIS A 594 -2.49 -4.37 49.13
N ARG A 595 -1.46 -4.13 48.31
CA ARG A 595 -1.29 -4.80 47.00
C ARG A 595 -1.42 -6.31 47.22
N THR A 596 -2.42 -6.93 46.59
CA THR A 596 -2.60 -8.39 46.68
C THR A 596 -1.40 -9.10 46.05
N LYS A 597 -0.96 -10.23 46.62
CA LYS A 597 0.15 -11.05 46.07
C LYS A 597 -0.06 -11.37 44.58
N GLY A 598 -1.32 -11.59 44.15
CA GLY A 598 -1.68 -11.83 42.75
C GLY A 598 -1.40 -10.67 41.81
N SER A 599 -1.67 -9.42 42.25
CA SER A 599 -1.40 -8.21 41.44
C SER A 599 0.10 -8.01 41.19
N ALA A 600 0.94 -8.26 42.21
CA ALA A 600 2.39 -8.16 42.09
C ALA A 600 2.99 -9.22 41.13
N ILE A 601 2.45 -10.45 41.13
CA ILE A 601 2.85 -11.52 40.21
C ILE A 601 2.51 -11.15 38.77
N LEU A 602 1.29 -10.65 38.53
CA LEU A 602 0.84 -10.26 37.20
C LEU A 602 1.64 -9.08 36.65
N GLU A 603 1.96 -8.09 37.49
CA GLU A 603 2.82 -6.96 37.12
C GLU A 603 4.22 -7.44 36.68
N LYS A 604 4.83 -8.36 37.43
CA LYS A 604 6.14 -8.93 37.08
C LYS A 604 6.08 -9.70 35.76
N ARG A 605 5.00 -10.45 35.52
CA ARG A 605 4.76 -11.18 34.28
C ARG A 605 4.65 -10.22 33.09
N TYR A 606 3.80 -9.20 33.17
CA TYR A 606 3.62 -8.24 32.07
C TYR A 606 4.86 -7.42 31.78
N LYS A 607 5.67 -7.05 32.80
CA LYS A 607 6.99 -6.45 32.57
C LYS A 607 7.90 -7.36 31.74
N LYS A 608 7.94 -8.66 32.06
CA LYS A 608 8.76 -9.63 31.31
C LYS A 608 8.24 -9.81 29.88
N GLU A 609 6.93 -9.94 29.70
CA GLU A 609 6.30 -10.05 28.38
C GLU A 609 6.52 -8.78 27.53
N ALA A 610 6.48 -7.58 28.13
CA ALA A 610 6.76 -6.32 27.44
C ALA A 610 8.19 -6.26 26.90
N VAL A 611 9.19 -6.58 27.73
CA VAL A 611 10.59 -6.60 27.29
C VAL A 611 10.80 -7.62 26.16
N GLU A 612 10.16 -8.79 26.24
CA GLU A 612 10.25 -9.79 25.18
C GLU A 612 9.59 -9.34 23.88
N ALA A 613 8.44 -8.65 23.96
CA ALA A 613 7.80 -8.05 22.80
C ALA A 613 8.73 -6.99 22.16
N TYR A 614 9.34 -6.10 22.94
CA TYR A 614 10.31 -5.13 22.41
C TYR A 614 11.56 -5.80 21.82
N ARG A 615 12.03 -6.92 22.40
CA ARG A 615 13.15 -7.69 21.84
C ARG A 615 12.80 -8.25 20.45
N LYS A 616 11.63 -8.85 20.29
CA LYS A 616 11.15 -9.31 18.98
C LYS A 616 11.02 -8.16 17.98
N ALA A 617 10.46 -7.02 18.41
CA ALA A 617 10.36 -5.82 17.58
C ALA A 617 11.75 -5.34 17.14
N TYR A 618 12.72 -5.30 18.06
CA TYR A 618 14.11 -4.91 17.80
C TYR A 618 14.80 -5.83 16.79
N GLU A 619 14.69 -7.15 16.95
CA GLU A 619 15.32 -8.10 16.02
C GLU A 619 14.80 -7.95 14.58
N VAL A 620 13.49 -7.74 14.41
CA VAL A 620 12.92 -7.48 13.09
C VAL A 620 13.33 -6.09 12.57
N SER A 621 13.29 -5.07 13.43
CA SER A 621 13.64 -3.69 13.08
C SER A 621 15.09 -3.56 12.63
N LYS A 622 16.01 -4.30 13.26
CA LYS A 622 17.42 -4.38 12.87
C LYS A 622 17.59 -4.82 11.42
N ILE A 623 16.81 -5.80 10.97
CA ILE A 623 16.86 -6.33 9.60
C ILE A 623 16.15 -5.39 8.63
N VAL A 624 14.99 -4.86 9.01
CA VAL A 624 14.09 -4.11 8.11
C VAL A 624 14.50 -2.65 7.98
N LEU A 625 14.80 -1.98 9.09
CA LEU A 625 15.18 -0.56 9.12
C LEU A 625 16.71 -0.37 9.13
N GLY A 626 17.44 -1.32 9.71
CA GLY A 626 18.87 -1.23 9.97
C GLY A 626 19.17 -0.89 11.43
N GLU A 627 20.39 -1.21 11.88
CA GLU A 627 20.82 -1.02 13.28
C GLU A 627 20.82 0.43 13.75
N GLN A 628 21.20 1.35 12.85
CA GLN A 628 21.36 2.77 13.16
C GLN A 628 20.07 3.58 12.97
N ALA A 629 18.98 2.96 12.54
CA ALA A 629 17.71 3.65 12.38
C ALA A 629 17.20 4.13 13.77
N PRO A 630 16.69 5.38 13.89
CA PRO A 630 16.25 5.93 15.18
C PRO A 630 15.27 5.02 15.92
N ARG A 631 14.27 4.49 15.21
CA ARG A 631 13.30 3.53 15.75
C ARG A 631 13.95 2.23 16.23
N THR A 632 14.96 1.71 15.53
CA THR A 632 15.71 0.53 15.97
C THR A 632 16.49 0.79 17.26
N LEU A 633 17.11 1.97 17.40
CA LEU A 633 17.84 2.36 18.62
C LEU A 633 16.90 2.55 19.83
N GLU A 634 15.72 3.12 19.59
CA GLU A 634 14.67 3.23 20.62
C GLU A 634 14.22 1.84 21.09
N LEU A 635 13.95 0.93 20.14
CA LEU A 635 13.58 -0.45 20.44
C LEU A 635 14.71 -1.20 21.16
N LYS A 636 15.98 -0.98 20.79
CA LYS A 636 17.15 -1.55 21.50
C LYS A 636 17.12 -1.19 22.98
N THR A 637 16.87 0.09 23.27
CA THR A 637 16.78 0.62 24.64
C THR A 637 15.62 -0.01 25.41
N LYS A 638 14.43 -0.06 24.81
CA LYS A 638 13.23 -0.69 25.42
C LYS A 638 13.39 -2.20 25.63
N ALA A 639 14.11 -2.87 24.73
CA ALA A 639 14.43 -4.30 24.79
C ALA A 639 15.52 -4.64 25.81
N ARG A 640 16.22 -3.64 26.38
CA ARG A 640 17.36 -3.82 27.30
C ARG A 640 18.47 -4.69 26.69
N VAL A 641 18.74 -4.46 25.41
CA VAL A 641 19.86 -5.07 24.70
C VAL A 641 21.04 -4.10 24.81
N ASN A 642 22.18 -4.58 25.31
CA ASN A 642 23.39 -3.75 25.46
C ASN A 642 24.05 -3.45 24.12
#